data_AF-A0A7R7TBU2-F1
#
_entry.id   AF-A0A7R7TBU2-F1
#
_cell.length_a   1.000
_cell.length_b   1.000
_cell.length_c   1.000
_cell.angle_alpha   90.00
_cell.angle_beta   90.00
_cell.angle_gamma   90.00
#
_symmetry.space_group_name_H-M   'P 1'
#
loop_
_entity.id
_entity.type
_entity.pdbx_description
1 polymer ?
#
loop_
_entity_poly.entity_id
_entity_poly.type
_entity_poly.pdbx_seq_one_letter_code
_entity_poly.pdbx_strand_id
1 'polypeptide(L)'
;MGEQGGKTTLGVEALIMSPRGALSGSAPVAWFSATKEQLTEVRRSIKRAINPLIKRQVNARRIELVHGNTIDFYSLDEMPNAFPQYGLIVVDDVRRVPGFLASFEDMLVECLRQHDGQGWFLSDAYGKRNDFYRLYQRGMSDPDWSCWQFPSDCNPHLSEELRREMQEVSEQEYQQRFQAEFLDVAIELTAAQRVIGKNETFRQWCERLAKDGLKVDGKPFKLDDRPAMAWIYDQVPSNADDAYRLVLVLMKCAQVGFTVMEMLATVYLGLKFGPATVGMFLPDAKLADIKSSKRFMPVVRTIPSVHKLMTMESADGSGKKAGEGNVRVRQIGEAMFVFSWTTGRATTESIPMDILSYDEVQEMTLEQMEKTQERLSASDIRFTLMGSTANWPDADIHHWYKRGSQHRFHTECPTCGVKKALDEYFPDCIKFDKESGLYRYCCPDGHWLDDTQRGEWIADNPDADKPVDLSVEKRNRPLRIRSIHFPQFLSPTISAEEIIFAYNNATDMKNFYNRKLGKPYLDPSQVPVTLEHLANCEKAGLAAGVKWKSRATGTFMGIDQMGNFNVHVIKERLPDGRQAVIHVEETYSADPFMRSSELMELYGVAVCVVEINPNYNDAKKFAHRHPGKVFICDSFGSVREGMIQWGDGPRMDASDRRTDEEAQDRYTLRMDQYKCMQVSMSRFTTDVPSCVFPDRQGLAQEVLEKGKRFVTAILPRVFHHFTKTALVAEKDEETNQYTRRVKKIGIDPHFSYANMLCDVAWARAHGTSTFILPQSEQPRTSEMGGAVVPRQLAEVREQLESVQGDVCGRCISYSDDTRRCSENECTVRAADPGCWAFIARG
;
A
#
# COMPACT_ATOMS: atom_id res chain seq x y z
N MET A 1 -13.87 0.70 -42.56
CA MET A 1 -12.55 0.78 -43.19
C MET A 1 -11.47 0.50 -42.16
N GLY A 2 -10.26 0.17 -42.59
CA GLY A 2 -9.12 0.09 -41.70
C GLY A 2 -8.67 1.47 -41.25
N GLU A 3 -7.95 1.53 -40.13
CA GLU A 3 -7.36 2.77 -39.61
C GLU A 3 -6.51 3.46 -40.67
N GLN A 4 -6.66 4.79 -40.77
CA GLN A 4 -6.06 5.61 -41.83
C GLN A 4 -6.33 5.13 -43.27
N GLY A 5 -7.38 4.31 -43.51
CA GLY A 5 -7.78 3.86 -44.84
C GLY A 5 -8.43 4.93 -45.74
N GLY A 6 -8.43 6.21 -45.32
CA GLY A 6 -8.98 7.32 -46.11
C GLY A 6 -10.49 7.59 -45.94
N LYS A 7 -11.13 7.04 -44.89
CA LYS A 7 -12.59 7.11 -44.68
C LYS A 7 -13.17 8.52 -44.74
N THR A 8 -12.59 9.44 -43.96
CA THR A 8 -13.11 10.80 -43.83
C THR A 8 -12.91 11.56 -45.14
N THR A 9 -11.78 11.33 -45.83
CA THR A 9 -11.54 11.89 -47.18
C THR A 9 -12.58 11.40 -48.18
N LEU A 10 -12.87 10.09 -48.21
CA LEU A 10 -13.93 9.54 -49.08
C LEU A 10 -15.28 10.19 -48.79
N GLY A 11 -15.63 10.36 -47.51
CA GLY A 11 -16.85 11.05 -47.13
C GLY A 11 -16.90 12.48 -47.66
N VAL A 12 -15.80 13.22 -47.53
CA VAL A 12 -15.70 14.61 -47.99
C VAL A 12 -15.86 14.69 -49.51
N GLU A 13 -15.22 13.79 -50.24
CA GLU A 13 -15.38 13.68 -51.70
C GLU A 13 -16.82 13.32 -52.09
N ALA A 14 -17.45 12.37 -51.40
CA ALA A 14 -18.85 12.03 -51.62
C ALA A 14 -19.78 13.23 -51.38
N LEU A 15 -19.58 13.96 -50.26
CA LEU A 15 -20.38 15.13 -49.92
C LEU A 15 -20.27 16.23 -50.98
N ILE A 16 -19.08 16.44 -51.55
CA ILE A 16 -18.80 17.57 -52.45
C ILE A 16 -19.09 17.21 -53.91
N MET A 17 -18.58 16.06 -54.37
CA MET A 17 -18.40 15.74 -55.78
C MET A 17 -19.28 14.59 -56.30
N SER A 18 -19.97 13.85 -55.44
CA SER A 18 -20.88 12.80 -55.93
C SER A 18 -22.01 13.41 -56.78
N PRO A 19 -22.73 12.61 -57.59
CA PRO A 19 -23.85 13.13 -58.40
C PRO A 19 -24.91 13.91 -57.60
N ARG A 20 -25.08 13.60 -56.30
CA ARG A 20 -25.97 14.31 -55.37
C ARG A 20 -25.24 15.22 -54.38
N GLY A 21 -23.92 15.36 -54.54
CA GLY A 21 -23.05 16.19 -53.71
C GLY A 21 -23.25 17.68 -53.95
N ALA A 22 -22.60 18.49 -53.13
CA ALA A 22 -22.82 19.94 -53.08
C ALA A 22 -22.55 20.68 -54.40
N LEU A 23 -21.63 20.18 -55.24
CA LEU A 23 -21.27 20.82 -56.52
C LEU A 23 -22.08 20.31 -57.72
N SER A 24 -22.61 19.09 -57.66
CA SER A 24 -23.29 18.45 -58.79
C SER A 24 -24.80 18.35 -58.59
N GLY A 25 -25.26 18.25 -57.34
CA GLY A 25 -26.66 18.18 -56.97
C GLY A 25 -27.32 19.55 -56.84
N SER A 26 -28.65 19.58 -56.97
CA SER A 26 -29.49 20.77 -56.78
C SER A 26 -30.10 20.88 -55.39
N ALA A 27 -29.97 19.85 -54.56
CA ALA A 27 -30.50 19.80 -53.19
C ALA A 27 -29.41 20.03 -52.13
N PRO A 28 -29.76 20.59 -50.95
CA PRO A 28 -28.85 20.74 -49.81
C PRO A 28 -28.21 19.42 -49.41
N VAL A 29 -27.00 19.50 -48.83
CA VAL A 29 -26.30 18.33 -48.28
C VAL A 29 -25.87 18.57 -46.82
N ALA A 30 -25.64 17.52 -46.05
CA ALA A 30 -25.21 17.65 -44.66
C ALA A 30 -24.11 16.66 -44.25
N TRP A 31 -23.21 17.12 -43.38
CA TRP A 31 -22.21 16.31 -42.69
C TRP A 31 -22.54 16.15 -41.21
N PHE A 32 -22.50 14.93 -40.72
CA PHE A 32 -22.69 14.57 -39.33
C PHE A 32 -21.40 13.96 -38.78
N SER A 33 -20.95 14.44 -37.62
CA SER A 33 -19.85 13.84 -36.86
C SER A 33 -20.36 13.31 -35.52
N ALA A 34 -19.67 12.33 -34.94
CA ALA A 34 -20.04 11.79 -33.64
C ALA A 34 -19.93 12.85 -32.52
N THR A 35 -18.89 13.71 -32.56
CA THR A 35 -18.70 14.80 -31.60
C THR A 35 -18.40 16.15 -32.25
N LYS A 36 -18.53 17.22 -31.44
CA LYS A 36 -18.34 18.62 -31.85
C LYS A 36 -16.89 18.95 -32.21
N GLU A 37 -15.93 18.31 -31.56
CA GLU A 37 -14.50 18.46 -31.84
C GLU A 37 -14.19 17.92 -33.23
N GLN A 38 -14.65 16.70 -33.53
CA GLN A 38 -14.49 16.07 -34.85
C GLN A 38 -15.15 16.91 -35.95
N LEU A 39 -16.37 17.40 -35.68
CA LEU A 39 -17.08 18.29 -36.62
C LEU A 39 -16.27 19.54 -36.95
N THR A 40 -15.60 20.12 -35.96
CA THR A 40 -14.83 21.36 -36.14
C THR A 40 -13.64 21.15 -37.07
N GLU A 41 -12.94 20.03 -36.94
CA GLU A 41 -11.82 19.67 -37.80
C GLU A 41 -12.27 19.40 -39.24
N VAL A 42 -13.27 18.55 -39.43
CA VAL A 42 -13.75 18.18 -40.77
C VAL A 42 -14.37 19.38 -41.48
N ARG A 43 -15.16 20.21 -40.79
CA ARG A 43 -15.70 21.45 -41.34
C ARG A 43 -14.60 22.39 -41.83
N ARG A 44 -13.47 22.48 -41.11
CA ARG A 44 -12.31 23.27 -41.55
C ARG A 44 -11.71 22.69 -42.82
N SER A 45 -11.57 21.37 -42.90
CA SER A 45 -11.06 20.66 -44.09
C SER A 45 -11.95 20.91 -45.31
N ILE A 46 -13.27 20.70 -45.18
CA ILE A 46 -14.25 20.93 -46.25
C ILE A 46 -14.21 22.39 -46.72
N LYS A 47 -14.27 23.35 -45.79
CA LYS A 47 -14.20 24.78 -46.14
C LYS A 47 -12.92 25.12 -46.90
N ARG A 48 -11.78 24.53 -46.52
CA ARG A 48 -10.51 24.74 -47.21
C ARG A 48 -10.55 24.16 -48.63
N ALA A 49 -11.12 22.98 -48.80
CA ALA A 49 -11.23 22.31 -50.10
C ALA A 49 -12.11 23.10 -51.10
N ILE A 50 -13.19 23.73 -50.62
CA ILE A 50 -14.14 24.43 -51.49
C ILE A 50 -14.11 25.96 -51.36
N ASN A 51 -13.10 26.53 -50.71
CA ASN A 51 -13.05 27.96 -50.36
C ASN A 51 -13.42 28.92 -51.52
N PRO A 52 -12.93 28.72 -52.77
CA PRO A 52 -13.30 29.59 -53.89
C PRO A 52 -14.79 29.55 -54.28
N LEU A 53 -15.50 28.49 -53.88
CA LEU A 53 -16.89 28.23 -54.24
C LEU A 53 -17.88 28.66 -53.15
N ILE A 54 -17.38 29.13 -52.00
CA ILE A 54 -18.21 29.62 -50.89
C ILE A 54 -18.66 31.05 -51.19
N LYS A 55 -19.96 31.25 -51.33
CA LYS A 55 -20.56 32.58 -51.51
C LYS A 55 -20.62 33.35 -50.20
N ARG A 56 -21.10 32.69 -49.14
CA ARG A 56 -21.13 33.24 -47.77
C ARG A 56 -21.32 32.13 -46.75
N GLN A 57 -20.92 32.43 -45.52
CA GLN A 57 -21.30 31.63 -44.36
C GLN A 57 -22.61 32.20 -43.78
N VAL A 58 -23.67 31.39 -43.79
CA VAL A 58 -25.01 31.84 -43.34
C VAL A 58 -25.09 31.89 -41.82
N ASN A 59 -24.46 30.92 -41.14
CA ASN A 59 -24.32 30.86 -39.68
C ASN A 59 -23.18 29.89 -39.31
N ALA A 60 -23.05 29.53 -38.02
CA ALA A 60 -22.00 28.60 -37.58
C ALA A 60 -22.06 27.22 -38.26
N ARG A 61 -23.25 26.73 -38.61
CA ARG A 61 -23.47 25.37 -39.14
C ARG A 61 -23.71 25.29 -40.65
N ARG A 62 -23.97 26.41 -41.33
CA ARG A 62 -24.39 26.41 -42.75
C ARG A 62 -23.49 27.28 -43.62
N ILE A 63 -23.09 26.75 -44.77
CA ILE A 63 -22.43 27.49 -45.84
C ILE A 63 -23.27 27.47 -47.12
N GLU A 64 -23.29 28.59 -47.84
CA GLU A 64 -23.96 28.74 -49.14
C GLU A 64 -22.89 28.85 -50.23
N LEU A 65 -23.05 28.08 -51.30
CA LEU A 65 -22.14 28.06 -52.44
C LEU A 65 -22.58 29.07 -53.52
N VAL A 66 -21.66 29.44 -54.41
CA VAL A 66 -21.91 30.42 -55.47
C VAL A 66 -23.04 30.03 -56.42
N HIS A 67 -23.27 28.73 -56.61
CA HIS A 67 -24.35 28.18 -57.44
C HIS A 67 -25.68 27.98 -56.67
N GLY A 68 -25.76 28.43 -55.41
CA GLY A 68 -26.98 28.43 -54.60
C GLY A 68 -27.23 27.21 -53.70
N ASN A 69 -26.45 26.13 -53.86
CA ASN A 69 -26.55 24.96 -52.98
C ASN A 69 -25.95 25.24 -51.58
N THR A 70 -26.33 24.49 -50.56
CA THR A 70 -25.85 24.66 -49.18
C THR A 70 -25.32 23.37 -48.56
N ILE A 71 -24.31 23.52 -47.71
CA ILE A 71 -23.76 22.43 -46.89
C ILE A 71 -24.01 22.75 -45.41
N ASP A 72 -24.60 21.80 -44.69
CA ASP A 72 -24.82 21.87 -43.25
C ASP A 72 -23.89 20.94 -42.46
N PHE A 73 -23.59 21.34 -41.22
CA PHE A 73 -22.67 20.64 -40.31
C PHE A 73 -23.36 20.38 -38.97
N TYR A 74 -23.47 19.11 -38.59
CA TYR A 74 -24.12 18.67 -37.35
C TYR A 74 -23.21 17.76 -36.52
N SER A 75 -23.39 17.85 -35.21
CA SER A 75 -22.82 16.92 -34.24
C SER A 75 -23.94 16.06 -33.67
N LEU A 76 -23.74 14.75 -33.62
CA LEU A 76 -24.77 13.80 -33.18
C LEU A 76 -25.03 13.84 -31.66
N ASP A 77 -24.13 14.42 -30.88
CA ASP A 77 -24.28 14.71 -29.45
C ASP A 77 -25.10 15.99 -29.15
N GLU A 78 -25.29 16.87 -30.14
CA GLU A 78 -26.02 18.14 -30.04
C GLU A 78 -27.05 18.27 -31.18
N MET A 79 -27.94 17.29 -31.30
CA MET A 79 -28.93 17.22 -32.39
C MET A 79 -30.09 18.21 -32.19
N PRO A 80 -30.48 18.98 -33.23
CA PRO A 80 -31.70 19.78 -33.19
C PRO A 80 -32.95 18.90 -33.26
N ASN A 81 -34.09 19.41 -32.77
CA ASN A 81 -35.38 18.71 -32.79
C ASN A 81 -35.92 18.43 -34.21
N ALA A 82 -35.44 19.15 -35.23
CA ALA A 82 -35.85 18.98 -36.61
C ALA A 82 -34.73 19.38 -37.56
N PHE A 83 -34.68 18.69 -38.69
CA PHE A 83 -33.70 18.92 -39.75
C PHE A 83 -34.37 19.47 -41.02
N PRO A 84 -33.64 20.28 -41.78
CA PRO A 84 -33.94 20.51 -43.20
C PRO A 84 -33.92 19.20 -44.01
N GLN A 85 -34.39 19.31 -45.24
CA GLN A 85 -34.40 18.19 -46.18
C GLN A 85 -33.14 18.22 -47.03
N TYR A 86 -32.51 17.05 -47.20
CA TYR A 86 -31.21 16.89 -47.84
C TYR A 86 -31.28 15.88 -48.99
N GLY A 87 -30.56 16.17 -50.07
CA GLY A 87 -30.33 15.21 -51.16
C GLY A 87 -29.22 14.21 -50.84
N LEU A 88 -28.33 14.56 -49.90
CA LEU A 88 -27.23 13.71 -49.46
C LEU A 88 -26.84 14.04 -48.01
N ILE A 89 -26.67 13.00 -47.19
CA ILE A 89 -26.04 13.10 -45.88
C ILE A 89 -24.81 12.20 -45.79
N VAL A 90 -23.78 12.65 -45.08
CA VAL A 90 -22.61 11.85 -44.73
C VAL A 90 -22.49 11.82 -43.22
N VAL A 91 -22.39 10.63 -42.63
CA VAL A 91 -22.22 10.40 -41.20
C VAL A 91 -20.90 9.71 -40.95
N ASP A 92 -19.98 10.38 -40.26
CA ASP A 92 -18.65 9.87 -39.94
C ASP A 92 -18.57 9.30 -38.51
N ASP A 93 -17.70 8.31 -38.33
CA ASP A 93 -17.45 7.60 -37.07
C ASP A 93 -18.70 7.01 -36.38
N VAL A 94 -19.62 6.45 -37.17
CA VAL A 94 -20.90 5.86 -36.68
C VAL A 94 -20.73 4.90 -35.49
N ARG A 95 -19.66 4.10 -35.45
CA ARG A 95 -19.40 3.14 -34.35
C ARG A 95 -19.36 3.78 -32.97
N ARG A 96 -19.04 5.08 -32.89
CA ARG A 96 -18.90 5.85 -31.64
C ARG A 96 -20.21 6.41 -31.13
N VAL A 97 -21.30 6.28 -31.89
CA VAL A 97 -22.59 6.89 -31.56
C VAL A 97 -23.49 5.83 -30.91
N PRO A 98 -23.74 5.91 -29.59
CA PRO A 98 -24.57 4.93 -28.90
C PRO A 98 -26.02 4.99 -29.41
N GLY A 99 -26.60 3.85 -29.76
CA GLY A 99 -27.99 3.79 -30.22
C GLY A 99 -28.25 4.45 -31.58
N PHE A 100 -27.21 4.59 -32.41
CA PHE A 100 -27.31 5.28 -33.70
C PHE A 100 -28.44 4.79 -34.58
N LEU A 101 -28.72 3.48 -34.59
CA LEU A 101 -29.77 2.92 -35.44
C LEU A 101 -31.15 3.53 -35.16
N ALA A 102 -31.48 3.73 -33.88
CA ALA A 102 -32.73 4.37 -33.49
C ALA A 102 -32.77 5.83 -33.95
N SER A 103 -31.68 6.59 -33.73
CA SER A 103 -31.59 7.98 -34.20
C SER A 103 -31.65 8.11 -35.72
N PHE A 104 -31.09 7.13 -36.44
CA PHE A 104 -31.16 7.08 -37.89
C PHE A 104 -32.61 6.88 -38.37
N GLU A 105 -33.31 5.89 -37.83
CA GLU A 105 -34.69 5.56 -38.19
C GLU A 105 -35.69 6.68 -37.82
N ASP A 106 -35.54 7.28 -36.64
CA ASP A 106 -36.49 8.27 -36.13
C ASP A 106 -36.28 9.67 -36.74
N MET A 107 -35.03 10.04 -37.05
CA MET A 107 -34.71 11.42 -37.44
C MET A 107 -34.05 11.52 -38.80
N LEU A 108 -32.96 10.79 -39.06
CA LEU A 108 -32.14 11.02 -40.26
C LEU A 108 -32.84 10.55 -41.54
N VAL A 109 -33.62 9.47 -41.48
CA VAL A 109 -34.44 9.01 -42.62
C VAL A 109 -35.45 10.08 -43.04
N GLU A 110 -36.09 10.75 -42.09
CA GLU A 110 -37.05 11.83 -42.37
C GLU A 110 -36.42 12.99 -43.13
N CYS A 111 -35.13 13.26 -42.90
CA CYS A 111 -34.40 14.35 -43.56
C CYS A 111 -34.12 14.09 -45.04
N LEU A 112 -34.22 12.85 -45.50
CA LEU A 112 -33.92 12.46 -46.88
C LEU A 112 -35.19 12.37 -47.74
N ARG A 113 -36.37 12.31 -47.12
CA ARG A 113 -37.63 11.92 -47.76
C ARG A 113 -38.04 12.81 -48.94
N GLN A 114 -37.89 14.12 -48.86
CA GLN A 114 -38.36 15.03 -49.93
C GLN A 114 -37.52 14.98 -51.20
N HIS A 115 -36.23 14.62 -51.08
CA HIS A 115 -35.28 14.61 -52.20
C HIS A 115 -34.92 13.21 -52.66
N ASP A 116 -35.65 12.18 -52.19
CA ASP A 116 -35.28 10.78 -52.38
C ASP A 116 -33.83 10.51 -51.90
N GLY A 117 -33.36 11.25 -50.89
CA GLY A 117 -31.94 11.51 -50.61
C GLY A 117 -31.11 10.27 -50.25
N GLN A 118 -29.79 10.40 -50.40
CA GLN A 118 -28.83 9.32 -50.12
C GLN A 118 -28.10 9.52 -48.78
N GLY A 119 -27.75 8.43 -48.10
CA GLY A 119 -26.96 8.44 -46.86
C GLY A 119 -25.65 7.66 -47.01
N TRP A 120 -24.55 8.25 -46.57
CA TRP A 120 -23.25 7.60 -46.46
C TRP A 120 -22.89 7.41 -44.99
N PHE A 121 -22.63 6.17 -44.56
CA PHE A 121 -22.27 5.82 -43.20
C PHE A 121 -20.83 5.30 -43.16
N LEU A 122 -19.95 6.04 -42.50
CA LEU A 122 -18.52 5.76 -42.48
C LEU A 122 -18.07 5.40 -41.07
N SER A 123 -17.33 4.31 -40.96
CA SER A 123 -16.70 3.91 -39.70
C SER A 123 -15.63 2.86 -39.90
N ASP A 124 -14.85 2.66 -38.84
CA ASP A 124 -13.97 1.51 -38.72
C ASP A 124 -14.75 0.28 -38.22
N ALA A 125 -14.20 -0.92 -38.41
CA ALA A 125 -14.82 -2.11 -37.85
C ALA A 125 -14.76 -2.11 -36.32
N TYR A 126 -15.75 -2.75 -35.72
CA TYR A 126 -15.85 -2.94 -34.26
C TYR A 126 -16.56 -4.27 -33.98
N GLY A 127 -16.72 -4.63 -32.71
CA GLY A 127 -17.42 -5.86 -32.34
C GLY A 127 -18.84 -5.95 -32.93
N LYS A 128 -19.29 -7.17 -33.28
CA LYS A 128 -20.60 -7.46 -33.93
C LYS A 128 -21.83 -7.01 -33.14
N ARG A 129 -21.68 -6.59 -31.87
CA ARG A 129 -22.77 -6.03 -31.05
C ARG A 129 -23.05 -4.54 -31.33
N ASN A 130 -22.28 -3.88 -32.19
CA ASN A 130 -22.39 -2.47 -32.51
C ASN A 130 -23.41 -2.18 -33.62
N ASP A 131 -24.05 -1.00 -33.57
CA ASP A 131 -25.06 -0.57 -34.55
C ASP A 131 -24.50 -0.38 -35.97
N PHE A 132 -23.23 0.01 -36.10
CA PHE A 132 -22.59 0.11 -37.41
C PHE A 132 -22.46 -1.27 -38.09
N TYR A 133 -22.21 -2.34 -37.33
CA TYR A 133 -22.21 -3.70 -37.89
C TYR A 133 -23.59 -4.09 -38.40
N ARG A 134 -24.65 -3.75 -37.67
CA ARG A 134 -26.03 -3.99 -38.09
C ARG A 134 -26.38 -3.24 -39.38
N LEU A 135 -25.92 -1.99 -39.53
CA LEU A 135 -26.05 -1.24 -40.79
C LEU A 135 -25.27 -1.89 -41.93
N TYR A 136 -24.04 -2.33 -41.67
CA TYR A 136 -23.23 -3.06 -42.65
C TYR A 136 -23.95 -4.34 -43.12
N GLN A 137 -24.62 -5.06 -42.21
CA GLN A 137 -25.43 -6.24 -42.56
C GLN A 137 -26.65 -5.90 -43.46
N ARG A 138 -27.25 -4.70 -43.33
CA ARG A 138 -28.31 -4.26 -44.25
C ARG A 138 -27.79 -4.19 -45.68
N GLY A 139 -26.58 -3.67 -45.90
CA GLY A 139 -25.94 -3.65 -47.23
C GLY A 139 -25.65 -5.02 -47.84
N MET A 140 -25.75 -6.11 -47.08
CA MET A 140 -25.61 -7.48 -47.58
C MET A 140 -26.96 -8.15 -47.87
N SER A 141 -28.07 -7.60 -47.38
CA SER A 141 -29.39 -8.26 -47.36
C SER A 141 -30.51 -7.44 -47.98
N ASP A 142 -30.38 -6.12 -48.01
CA ASP A 142 -31.39 -5.17 -48.49
C ASP A 142 -30.92 -4.55 -49.83
N PRO A 143 -31.69 -4.66 -50.92
CA PRO A 143 -31.35 -4.08 -52.22
C PRO A 143 -31.15 -2.57 -52.23
N ASP A 144 -31.76 -1.84 -51.28
CA ASP A 144 -31.64 -0.37 -51.19
C ASP A 144 -30.35 0.06 -50.48
N TRP A 145 -29.58 -0.90 -49.95
CA TRP A 145 -28.32 -0.66 -49.25
C TRP A 145 -27.14 -1.20 -50.05
N SER A 146 -26.01 -0.53 -49.91
CA SER A 146 -24.72 -1.00 -50.42
C SER A 146 -23.68 -0.88 -49.34
N CYS A 147 -22.78 -1.85 -49.26
CA CYS A 147 -21.70 -1.85 -48.28
C CYS A 147 -20.36 -2.21 -48.92
N TRP A 148 -19.29 -1.63 -48.38
CA TRP A 148 -17.93 -1.90 -48.79
C TRP A 148 -17.04 -2.01 -47.58
N GLN A 149 -16.01 -2.83 -47.67
CA GLN A 149 -14.98 -3.00 -46.67
C GLN A 149 -13.63 -2.78 -47.34
N PHE A 150 -12.83 -1.87 -46.78
CA PHE A 150 -11.50 -1.57 -47.27
C PHE A 150 -10.48 -1.72 -46.15
N PRO A 151 -9.45 -2.56 -46.33
CA PRO A 151 -8.30 -2.60 -45.43
C PRO A 151 -7.47 -1.30 -45.50
N SER A 152 -6.63 -1.06 -44.49
CA SER A 152 -5.77 0.11 -44.41
C SER A 152 -4.80 0.21 -45.59
N ASP A 153 -4.29 -0.93 -46.08
CA ASP A 153 -3.32 -1.05 -47.17
C ASP A 153 -3.83 -0.52 -48.52
N CYS A 154 -5.16 -0.34 -48.67
CA CYS A 154 -5.76 0.34 -49.81
C CYS A 154 -5.37 1.83 -49.88
N ASN A 155 -4.90 2.43 -48.79
CA ASN A 155 -4.38 3.79 -48.80
C ASN A 155 -2.89 3.82 -49.23
N PRO A 156 -2.55 4.34 -50.42
CA PRO A 156 -1.16 4.42 -50.88
C PRO A 156 -0.31 5.39 -50.05
N HIS A 157 -0.93 6.24 -49.24
CA HIS A 157 -0.28 7.25 -48.40
C HIS A 157 -0.15 6.85 -46.92
N LEU A 158 -0.28 5.55 -46.61
CA LEU A 158 -0.02 5.01 -45.27
C LEU A 158 1.36 5.43 -44.73
N SER A 159 1.40 5.89 -43.47
CA SER A 159 2.63 6.28 -42.81
C SER A 159 3.52 5.07 -42.51
N GLU A 160 4.83 5.28 -42.49
CA GLU A 160 5.79 4.22 -42.13
C GLU A 160 5.66 3.77 -40.68
N GLU A 161 5.22 4.67 -39.80
CA GLU A 161 4.90 4.36 -38.40
C GLU A 161 3.76 3.34 -38.32
N LEU A 162 2.67 3.55 -39.06
CA LEU A 162 1.52 2.64 -39.04
C LEU A 162 1.85 1.28 -39.67
N ARG A 163 2.70 1.25 -40.71
CA ARG A 163 3.18 -0.01 -41.31
C ARG A 163 3.97 -0.86 -40.31
N ARG A 164 4.75 -0.26 -39.41
CA ARG A 164 5.46 -0.98 -38.35
C ARG A 164 4.49 -1.48 -37.29
N GLU A 165 3.55 -0.64 -36.85
CA GLU A 165 2.53 -1.03 -35.88
C GLU A 165 1.71 -2.25 -36.36
N MET A 166 1.36 -2.28 -37.65
CA MET A 166 0.68 -3.41 -38.29
C MET A 166 1.42 -4.75 -38.13
N GLN A 167 2.74 -4.75 -37.97
CA GLN A 167 3.55 -5.97 -37.80
C GLN A 167 3.66 -6.42 -36.34
N GLU A 168 3.35 -5.54 -35.38
CA GLU A 168 3.58 -5.76 -33.95
C GLU A 168 2.30 -6.11 -33.18
N VAL A 169 1.13 -5.78 -33.74
CA VAL A 169 -0.17 -6.07 -33.11
C VAL A 169 -0.53 -7.55 -33.16
N SER A 170 -1.46 -7.96 -32.29
CA SER A 170 -2.00 -9.33 -32.33
C SER A 170 -2.79 -9.59 -33.62
N GLU A 171 -2.90 -10.85 -34.04
CA GLU A 171 -3.65 -11.23 -35.27
C GLU A 171 -5.09 -10.70 -35.27
N GLN A 172 -5.79 -10.84 -34.14
CA GLN A 172 -7.17 -10.35 -34.04
C GLN A 172 -7.25 -8.81 -34.06
N GLU A 173 -6.27 -8.13 -33.46
CA GLU A 173 -6.17 -6.67 -33.53
C GLU A 173 -5.87 -6.20 -34.96
N TYR A 174 -5.01 -6.94 -35.68
CA TYR A 174 -4.72 -6.70 -37.08
C TYR A 174 -5.96 -6.85 -37.95
N GLN A 175 -6.71 -7.94 -37.76
CA GLN A 175 -7.98 -8.19 -38.45
C GLN A 175 -8.98 -7.04 -38.23
N GLN A 176 -9.20 -6.63 -37.00
CA GLN A 176 -10.18 -5.59 -36.68
C GLN A 176 -9.74 -4.20 -37.14
N ARG A 177 -8.54 -3.75 -36.74
CA ARG A 177 -8.08 -2.36 -36.95
C ARG A 177 -7.62 -2.10 -38.37
N PHE A 178 -6.94 -3.06 -38.99
CA PHE A 178 -6.28 -2.84 -40.28
C PHE A 178 -6.98 -3.55 -41.43
N GLN A 179 -7.48 -4.79 -41.25
CA GLN A 179 -8.27 -5.48 -42.28
C GLN A 179 -9.75 -5.10 -42.26
N ALA A 180 -10.17 -4.28 -41.30
CA ALA A 180 -11.55 -3.81 -41.13
C ALA A 180 -12.57 -4.95 -40.92
N GLU A 181 -12.14 -6.06 -40.32
CA GLU A 181 -13.00 -7.21 -40.05
C GLU A 181 -13.83 -7.04 -38.76
N PHE A 182 -15.10 -7.47 -38.81
CA PHE A 182 -15.99 -7.44 -37.64
C PHE A 182 -15.83 -8.71 -36.79
N LEU A 183 -15.22 -8.59 -35.62
CA LEU A 183 -15.05 -9.69 -34.66
C LEU A 183 -16.27 -9.86 -33.73
N ASP A 184 -16.46 -11.04 -33.14
CA ASP A 184 -17.59 -11.31 -32.23
C ASP A 184 -17.57 -10.40 -30.98
N VAL A 185 -16.38 -10.20 -30.42
CA VAL A 185 -16.11 -9.27 -29.30
C VAL A 185 -15.05 -8.28 -29.76
N ALA A 186 -15.28 -6.99 -29.51
CA ALA A 186 -14.35 -5.95 -29.87
C ALA A 186 -13.03 -6.12 -29.10
N ILE A 187 -11.91 -5.95 -29.79
CA ILE A 187 -10.60 -5.91 -29.16
C ILE A 187 -10.20 -4.45 -29.00
N GLU A 188 -10.10 -4.02 -27.74
CA GLU A 188 -9.67 -2.69 -27.37
C GLU A 188 -8.60 -2.84 -26.29
N LEU A 189 -7.34 -2.97 -26.70
CA LEU A 189 -6.24 -2.81 -25.77
C LEU A 189 -6.07 -1.31 -25.53
N THR A 190 -6.18 -0.89 -24.27
CA THR A 190 -5.94 0.51 -23.92
C THR A 190 -4.49 0.90 -24.25
N ALA A 191 -4.21 2.19 -24.44
CA ALA A 191 -2.84 2.66 -24.65
C ALA A 191 -1.89 2.19 -23.52
N ALA A 192 -2.44 1.99 -22.31
CA ALA A 192 -1.74 1.41 -21.16
C ALA A 192 -1.38 -0.07 -21.35
N GLN A 193 -2.31 -0.88 -21.86
CA GLN A 193 -2.07 -2.30 -22.14
C GLN A 193 -1.13 -2.53 -23.33
N ARG A 194 -0.89 -1.52 -24.18
CA ARG A 194 0.12 -1.58 -25.25
C ARG A 194 1.56 -1.38 -24.74
N VAL A 195 1.74 -0.83 -23.52
CA VAL A 195 3.08 -0.63 -22.93
C VAL A 195 3.68 -1.95 -22.43
N ILE A 196 2.85 -2.92 -22.08
CA ILE A 196 3.24 -4.24 -21.58
C ILE A 196 2.70 -5.30 -22.52
N GLY A 197 3.56 -6.14 -23.10
CA GLY A 197 3.12 -7.20 -24.01
C GLY A 197 2.11 -8.15 -23.36
N LYS A 198 1.19 -8.72 -24.16
CA LYS A 198 0.09 -9.58 -23.68
C LYS A 198 0.56 -10.68 -22.71
N ASN A 199 1.64 -11.38 -23.06
CA ASN A 199 2.23 -12.45 -22.24
C ASN A 199 3.57 -12.06 -21.60
N GLU A 200 3.96 -10.79 -21.70
CA GLU A 200 5.20 -10.29 -21.10
C GLU A 200 5.09 -10.38 -19.57
N THR A 201 6.05 -11.05 -18.93
CA THR A 201 6.15 -11.13 -17.47
C THR A 201 6.77 -9.86 -16.88
N PHE A 202 6.63 -9.67 -15.57
CA PHE A 202 7.24 -8.52 -14.89
C PHE A 202 8.76 -8.45 -15.10
N ARG A 203 9.45 -9.58 -14.99
CA ARG A 203 10.89 -9.68 -15.24
C ARG A 203 11.24 -9.30 -16.68
N GLN A 204 10.57 -9.90 -17.66
CA GLN A 204 10.80 -9.60 -19.08
C GLN A 204 10.58 -8.13 -19.39
N TRP A 205 9.53 -7.54 -18.82
CA TRP A 205 9.25 -6.11 -18.95
C TRP A 205 10.39 -5.25 -18.38
N CYS A 206 10.87 -5.57 -17.18
CA CYS A 206 12.01 -4.87 -16.56
C CYS A 206 13.31 -5.03 -17.37
N GLU A 207 13.59 -6.21 -17.91
CA GLU A 207 14.76 -6.45 -18.77
C GLU A 207 14.68 -5.67 -20.08
N ARG A 208 13.49 -5.55 -20.68
CA ARG A 208 13.27 -4.69 -21.86
C ARG A 208 13.46 -3.22 -21.50
N LEU A 209 12.85 -2.74 -20.41
CA LEU A 209 13.04 -1.37 -19.94
C LEU A 209 14.52 -1.05 -19.67
N ALA A 210 15.28 -2.01 -19.14
CA ALA A 210 16.72 -1.88 -18.96
C ALA A 210 17.44 -1.58 -20.29
N LYS A 211 17.10 -2.34 -21.35
CA LYS A 211 17.63 -2.13 -22.72
C LYS A 211 17.20 -0.80 -23.31
N ASP A 212 15.98 -0.36 -23.01
CA ASP A 212 15.42 0.93 -23.44
C ASP A 212 15.99 2.13 -22.66
N GLY A 213 16.86 1.89 -21.68
CA GLY A 213 17.58 2.94 -20.95
C GLY A 213 16.93 3.37 -19.63
N LEU A 214 16.14 2.51 -18.99
CA LEU A 214 15.62 2.71 -17.63
C LEU A 214 16.73 3.12 -16.66
N LYS A 215 16.51 4.22 -15.93
CA LYS A 215 17.43 4.70 -14.91
C LYS A 215 16.79 4.70 -13.54
N VAL A 216 17.57 4.31 -12.55
CA VAL A 216 17.21 4.31 -11.14
C VAL A 216 18.28 5.07 -10.39
N ASP A 217 17.86 6.12 -9.67
CA ASP A 217 18.78 7.03 -8.96
C ASP A 217 19.90 7.58 -9.87
N GLY A 218 19.55 7.84 -11.14
CA GLY A 218 20.46 8.36 -12.17
C GLY A 218 21.37 7.30 -12.82
N LYS A 219 21.36 6.04 -12.36
CA LYS A 219 22.19 4.95 -12.89
C LYS A 219 21.38 4.00 -13.78
N PRO A 220 21.97 3.36 -14.80
CA PRO A 220 21.30 2.31 -15.56
C PRO A 220 20.81 1.18 -14.66
N PHE A 221 19.57 0.73 -14.86
CA PHE A 221 19.03 -0.44 -14.18
C PHE A 221 19.76 -1.72 -14.63
N LYS A 222 20.08 -2.60 -13.68
CA LYS A 222 20.73 -3.90 -13.93
C LYS A 222 20.09 -4.99 -13.08
N LEU A 223 19.95 -6.17 -13.69
CA LEU A 223 19.44 -7.38 -13.05
C LEU A 223 20.27 -8.62 -13.44
N ASP A 224 21.12 -8.49 -14.47
CA ASP A 224 21.99 -9.53 -15.02
C ASP A 224 23.07 -10.00 -14.04
N ASP A 225 23.55 -9.11 -13.16
CA ASP A 225 24.50 -9.41 -12.09
C ASP A 225 23.83 -9.92 -10.79
N ARG A 226 22.50 -10.12 -10.81
CA ARG A 226 21.69 -10.45 -9.63
C ARG A 226 20.73 -11.62 -9.87
N PRO A 227 21.20 -12.81 -10.29
CA PRO A 227 20.33 -13.95 -10.60
C PRO A 227 19.41 -14.36 -9.44
N ALA A 228 19.88 -14.29 -8.18
CA ALA A 228 19.04 -14.61 -7.02
C ALA A 228 17.88 -13.61 -6.85
N MET A 229 18.11 -12.32 -7.12
CA MET A 229 17.07 -11.28 -7.12
C MET A 229 16.16 -11.40 -8.35
N ALA A 230 16.70 -11.78 -9.51
CA ALA A 230 15.92 -11.94 -10.74
C ALA A 230 14.77 -12.94 -10.57
N TRP A 231 14.99 -14.03 -9.82
CA TRP A 231 13.92 -14.97 -9.46
C TRP A 231 12.78 -14.32 -8.66
N ILE A 232 13.06 -13.30 -7.83
CA ILE A 232 12.02 -12.57 -7.09
C ILE A 232 11.13 -11.77 -8.06
N TYR A 233 11.69 -11.23 -9.15
CA TYR A 233 10.90 -10.56 -10.18
C TYR A 233 9.96 -11.54 -10.89
N ASP A 234 10.35 -12.81 -11.03
CA ASP A 234 9.47 -13.85 -11.56
C ASP A 234 8.29 -14.18 -10.63
N GLN A 235 8.31 -13.73 -9.37
CA GLN A 235 7.24 -13.97 -8.40
C GLN A 235 6.08 -12.97 -8.51
N VAL A 236 6.26 -11.88 -9.27
CA VAL A 236 5.18 -10.91 -9.53
C VAL A 236 4.24 -11.50 -10.59
N PRO A 237 2.93 -11.62 -10.31
CA PRO A 237 1.99 -12.33 -11.17
C PRO A 237 1.79 -11.61 -12.52
N SER A 238 1.69 -12.37 -13.60
CA SER A 238 1.46 -11.85 -14.95
C SER A 238 0.01 -11.98 -15.45
N ASN A 239 -0.84 -12.69 -14.70
CA ASN A 239 -2.26 -12.86 -14.98
C ASN A 239 -3.10 -12.70 -13.70
N ALA A 240 -4.39 -12.44 -13.86
CA ALA A 240 -5.29 -12.13 -12.75
C ALA A 240 -5.57 -13.33 -11.83
N ASP A 241 -5.51 -14.56 -12.34
CA ASP A 241 -5.73 -15.77 -11.53
C ASP A 241 -4.57 -16.01 -10.56
N ASP A 242 -3.33 -15.79 -11.01
CA ASP A 242 -2.14 -15.84 -10.16
C ASP A 242 -2.06 -14.66 -9.19
N ALA A 243 -2.61 -13.50 -9.55
CA ALA A 243 -2.67 -12.36 -8.63
C ALA A 243 -3.70 -12.56 -7.52
N TYR A 244 -4.80 -13.26 -7.81
CA TYR A 244 -5.93 -13.40 -6.90
C TYR A 244 -5.54 -13.97 -5.53
N ARG A 245 -5.71 -13.14 -4.50
CA ARG A 245 -5.41 -13.46 -3.08
C ARG A 245 -3.97 -13.94 -2.87
N LEU A 246 -3.03 -13.40 -3.64
CA LEU A 246 -1.60 -13.60 -3.41
C LEU A 246 -1.06 -12.46 -2.53
N VAL A 247 -0.43 -12.84 -1.43
CA VAL A 247 0.39 -11.95 -0.59
C VAL A 247 1.86 -12.33 -0.80
N LEU A 248 2.60 -11.46 -1.47
CA LEU A 248 4.04 -11.60 -1.71
C LEU A 248 4.81 -10.84 -0.61
N VAL A 249 5.53 -11.57 0.23
CA VAL A 249 6.24 -11.06 1.40
C VAL A 249 7.74 -11.17 1.18
N LEU A 250 8.46 -10.05 1.22
CA LEU A 250 9.91 -10.01 1.15
C LEU A 250 10.52 -9.52 2.47
N MET A 251 10.95 -10.47 3.29
CA MET A 251 11.76 -10.19 4.48
C MET A 251 13.23 -10.05 4.04
N LYS A 252 13.79 -8.85 4.05
CA LYS A 252 15.06 -8.54 3.38
C LYS A 252 16.04 -7.78 4.25
N CYS A 253 17.32 -7.82 3.91
CA CYS A 253 18.33 -6.92 4.47
C CYS A 253 18.21 -5.50 3.87
N ALA A 254 19.00 -4.54 4.36
CA ALA A 254 18.99 -3.18 3.82
C ALA A 254 19.62 -3.10 2.42
N GLN A 255 19.16 -2.13 1.61
CA GLN A 255 19.78 -1.71 0.34
C GLN A 255 19.90 -2.77 -0.79
N VAL A 256 18.96 -3.71 -0.88
CA VAL A 256 18.95 -4.74 -1.96
C VAL A 256 18.10 -4.40 -3.19
N GLY A 257 17.58 -3.18 -3.28
CA GLY A 257 16.79 -2.72 -4.43
C GLY A 257 15.30 -3.04 -4.37
N PHE A 258 14.77 -3.47 -3.22
CA PHE A 258 13.33 -3.75 -3.05
C PHE A 258 12.43 -2.59 -3.49
N THR A 259 12.64 -1.37 -2.98
CA THR A 259 11.79 -0.21 -3.31
C THR A 259 11.71 0.05 -4.81
N VAL A 260 12.78 -0.25 -5.55
CA VAL A 260 12.81 -0.12 -7.01
C VAL A 260 11.95 -1.20 -7.67
N MET A 261 12.16 -2.46 -7.26
CA MET A 261 11.35 -3.60 -7.70
C MET A 261 9.87 -3.35 -7.42
N GLU A 262 9.53 -2.91 -6.21
CA GLU A 262 8.18 -2.60 -5.77
C GLU A 262 7.53 -1.50 -6.61
N MET A 263 8.19 -0.36 -6.84
CA MET A 263 7.65 0.70 -7.69
C MET A 263 7.42 0.24 -9.13
N LEU A 264 8.34 -0.56 -9.69
CA LEU A 264 8.16 -1.11 -11.02
C LEU A 264 7.04 -2.16 -11.05
N ALA A 265 6.95 -3.02 -10.03
CA ALA A 265 5.93 -4.05 -9.92
C ALA A 265 4.54 -3.42 -9.80
N THR A 266 4.37 -2.37 -9.00
CA THR A 266 3.08 -1.69 -8.88
C THR A 266 2.67 -0.98 -10.18
N VAL A 267 3.62 -0.36 -10.90
CA VAL A 267 3.36 0.20 -12.23
C VAL A 267 2.95 -0.92 -13.21
N TYR A 268 3.71 -2.02 -13.24
CA TYR A 268 3.42 -3.17 -14.08
C TYR A 268 2.01 -3.72 -13.81
N LEU A 269 1.69 -4.01 -12.55
CA LEU A 269 0.40 -4.59 -12.15
C LEU A 269 -0.76 -3.65 -12.44
N GLY A 270 -0.60 -2.34 -12.16
CA GLY A 270 -1.62 -1.34 -12.44
C GLY A 270 -1.94 -1.22 -13.93
N LEU A 271 -0.92 -1.24 -14.79
CA LEU A 271 -1.11 -1.17 -16.24
C LEU A 271 -1.59 -2.51 -16.84
N LYS A 272 -1.10 -3.64 -16.31
CA LYS A 272 -1.44 -4.99 -16.79
C LYS A 272 -2.89 -5.36 -16.48
N PHE A 273 -3.38 -4.99 -15.29
CA PHE A 273 -4.72 -5.32 -14.82
C PHE A 273 -5.68 -4.14 -14.82
N GLY A 274 -5.30 -3.04 -15.50
CA GLY A 274 -6.12 -1.84 -15.61
C GLY A 274 -7.49 -2.08 -16.26
N PRO A 275 -8.54 -1.33 -15.88
CA PRO A 275 -8.56 -0.26 -14.86
C PRO A 275 -8.38 -0.80 -13.44
N ALA A 276 -7.40 -0.29 -12.69
CA ALA A 276 -7.02 -0.80 -11.37
C ALA A 276 -6.59 0.32 -10.41
N THR A 277 -6.92 0.17 -9.13
CA THR A 277 -6.48 1.08 -8.06
C THR A 277 -5.36 0.46 -7.24
N VAL A 278 -4.21 1.13 -7.19
CA VAL A 278 -2.98 0.70 -6.53
C VAL A 278 -2.74 1.57 -5.30
N GLY A 279 -2.80 0.96 -4.11
CA GLY A 279 -2.46 1.61 -2.84
C GLY A 279 -1.00 1.34 -2.44
N MET A 280 -0.17 2.38 -2.40
CA MET A 280 1.21 2.29 -1.89
C MET A 280 1.29 2.91 -0.50
N PHE A 281 1.45 2.07 0.52
CA PHE A 281 1.43 2.44 1.93
C PHE A 281 2.84 2.52 2.53
N LEU A 282 3.08 3.61 3.27
CA LEU A 282 4.28 3.85 4.07
C LEU A 282 3.92 4.09 5.55
N PRO A 283 4.88 4.07 6.48
CA PRO A 283 4.58 4.27 7.89
C PRO A 283 3.97 5.65 8.19
N ASP A 284 4.47 6.71 7.54
CA ASP A 284 4.02 8.08 7.75
C ASP A 284 3.86 8.89 6.43
N ALA A 285 3.17 10.03 6.54
CA ALA A 285 2.83 10.88 5.41
C ALA A 285 4.05 11.51 4.71
N LYS A 286 5.12 11.85 5.46
CA LYS A 286 6.33 12.48 4.90
C LYS A 286 7.08 11.48 4.02
N LEU A 287 7.19 10.23 4.47
CA LEU A 287 7.76 9.15 3.68
C LEU A 287 6.93 8.91 2.40
N ALA A 288 5.60 8.90 2.50
CA ALA A 288 4.72 8.75 1.33
C ALA A 288 4.93 9.86 0.29
N ASP A 289 4.97 11.13 0.72
CA ASP A 289 5.19 12.28 -0.16
C ASP A 289 6.60 12.24 -0.81
N ILE A 290 7.63 11.84 -0.06
CA ILE A 290 9.00 11.65 -0.57
C ILE A 290 9.04 10.51 -1.60
N LYS A 291 8.44 9.36 -1.31
CA LYS A 291 8.41 8.22 -2.24
C LYS A 291 7.75 8.60 -3.56
N SER A 292 6.59 9.26 -3.50
CA SER A 292 5.87 9.71 -4.68
C SER A 292 6.70 10.71 -5.51
N SER A 293 7.23 11.76 -4.88
CA SER A 293 7.84 12.89 -5.61
C SER A 293 9.32 12.69 -5.96
N LYS A 294 10.10 12.02 -5.10
CA LYS A 294 11.57 11.90 -5.22
C LYS A 294 12.05 10.52 -5.66
N ARG A 295 11.19 9.50 -5.65
CA ARG A 295 11.55 8.13 -6.07
C ARG A 295 10.73 7.68 -7.28
N PHE A 296 9.40 7.64 -7.12
CA PHE A 296 8.46 7.12 -8.12
C PHE A 296 8.49 7.93 -9.42
N MET A 297 8.27 9.25 -9.35
CA MET A 297 8.26 10.08 -10.55
C MET A 297 9.59 10.11 -11.32
N PRO A 298 10.76 10.22 -10.67
CA PRO A 298 12.04 10.09 -11.38
C PRO A 298 12.18 8.78 -12.15
N VAL A 299 11.71 7.65 -11.61
CA VAL A 299 11.71 6.36 -12.33
C VAL A 299 10.75 6.42 -13.52
N VAL A 300 9.49 6.84 -13.31
CA VAL A 300 8.47 6.90 -14.37
C VAL A 300 8.91 7.79 -15.54
N ARG A 301 9.52 8.94 -15.27
CA ARG A 301 10.04 9.86 -16.32
C ARG A 301 11.12 9.24 -17.19
N THR A 302 11.81 8.19 -16.72
CA THR A 302 12.82 7.46 -17.50
C THR A 302 12.21 6.33 -18.33
N ILE A 303 10.89 6.14 -18.26
CA ILE A 303 10.13 5.17 -19.06
C ILE A 303 9.16 5.97 -19.96
N PRO A 304 9.60 6.43 -21.16
CA PRO A 304 8.81 7.36 -21.98
C PRO A 304 7.40 6.86 -22.31
N SER A 305 7.26 5.55 -22.55
CA SER A 305 5.98 4.91 -22.84
C SER A 305 4.99 5.01 -21.67
N VAL A 306 5.45 4.83 -20.43
CA VAL A 306 4.62 4.98 -19.21
C VAL A 306 4.38 6.45 -18.89
N HIS A 307 5.40 7.30 -18.96
CA HIS A 307 5.26 8.73 -18.67
C HIS A 307 4.27 9.41 -19.62
N LYS A 308 4.26 9.01 -20.91
CA LYS A 308 3.30 9.52 -21.89
C LYS A 308 1.85 9.33 -21.42
N LEU A 309 1.51 8.18 -20.81
CA LEU A 309 0.19 7.87 -20.29
C LEU A 309 -0.26 8.77 -19.13
N MET A 310 0.67 9.43 -18.44
CA MET A 310 0.34 10.42 -17.41
C MET A 310 0.01 11.79 -18.00
N THR A 311 0.50 12.06 -19.20
CA THR A 311 0.47 13.39 -19.85
C THR A 311 -0.46 13.47 -21.06
N MET A 312 -1.15 12.38 -21.37
CA MET A 312 -2.18 12.34 -22.41
C MET A 312 -3.36 13.26 -22.05
N GLU A 313 -4.06 13.74 -23.07
CA GLU A 313 -5.29 14.52 -22.86
C GLU A 313 -6.33 13.66 -22.15
N SER A 314 -6.99 14.24 -21.14
CA SER A 314 -8.07 13.56 -20.42
C SER A 314 -9.13 13.06 -21.41
N ALA A 315 -9.61 11.84 -21.19
CA ALA A 315 -10.69 11.23 -21.99
C ALA A 315 -12.03 11.99 -21.91
N ASP A 316 -12.11 13.02 -21.05
CA ASP A 316 -13.28 13.87 -20.84
C ASP A 316 -13.43 15.01 -21.88
N GLY A 317 -12.55 15.09 -22.88
CA GLY A 317 -12.64 16.09 -23.96
C GLY A 317 -12.35 17.53 -23.51
N SER A 318 -11.85 17.74 -22.29
CA SER A 318 -11.64 19.08 -21.73
C SER A 318 -10.45 19.86 -22.33
N GLY A 319 -9.65 19.23 -23.22
CA GLY A 319 -8.47 19.85 -23.84
C GLY A 319 -7.35 20.23 -22.86
N LYS A 320 -7.47 19.85 -21.58
CA LYS A 320 -6.42 20.04 -20.57
C LYS A 320 -5.49 18.84 -20.61
N LYS A 321 -4.19 19.07 -20.85
CA LYS A 321 -3.16 18.07 -20.60
C LYS A 321 -3.26 17.68 -19.12
N ALA A 322 -3.51 16.40 -18.83
CA ALA A 322 -3.36 15.90 -17.48
C ALA A 322 -1.90 16.14 -17.05
N GLY A 323 -1.69 16.90 -15.97
CA GLY A 323 -0.36 16.99 -15.37
C GLY A 323 0.02 15.68 -14.68
N GLU A 324 1.17 15.61 -14.02
CA GLU A 324 1.62 14.43 -13.27
C GLU A 324 0.74 14.04 -12.05
N GLY A 325 -0.43 14.65 -11.91
CA GLY A 325 -1.38 14.46 -10.81
C GLY A 325 -0.96 15.15 -9.51
N ASN A 326 -1.69 14.85 -8.44
CA ASN A 326 -1.32 15.24 -7.09
C ASN A 326 -0.21 14.32 -6.57
N VAL A 327 0.67 14.80 -5.68
CA VAL A 327 1.69 13.95 -5.05
C VAL A 327 1.08 12.72 -4.36
N ARG A 328 -0.13 12.82 -3.82
CA ARG A 328 -0.80 11.70 -3.13
C ARG A 328 -1.62 10.80 -4.06
N VAL A 329 -2.01 11.29 -5.23
CA VAL A 329 -2.82 10.55 -6.20
C VAL A 329 -2.32 10.83 -7.61
N ARG A 330 -1.82 9.80 -8.27
CA ARG A 330 -1.30 9.85 -9.63
C ARG A 330 -2.09 8.94 -10.55
N GLN A 331 -2.39 9.41 -11.75
CA GLN A 331 -3.08 8.62 -12.77
C GLN A 331 -2.07 8.23 -13.86
N ILE A 332 -2.01 6.95 -14.22
CA ILE A 332 -1.21 6.45 -15.34
C ILE A 332 -2.11 5.60 -16.22
N GLY A 333 -2.56 6.16 -17.36
CA GLY A 333 -3.62 5.55 -18.16
C GLY A 333 -4.89 5.41 -17.31
N GLU A 334 -5.47 4.21 -17.26
CA GLU A 334 -6.66 3.92 -16.44
C GLU A 334 -6.33 3.49 -15.00
N ALA A 335 -5.04 3.37 -14.66
CA ALA A 335 -4.61 2.97 -13.32
C ALA A 335 -4.44 4.18 -12.39
N MET A 336 -5.03 4.08 -11.20
CA MET A 336 -4.93 5.10 -10.14
C MET A 336 -3.94 4.64 -9.07
N PHE A 337 -2.92 5.46 -8.79
CA PHE A 337 -1.91 5.22 -7.77
C PHE A 337 -2.14 6.14 -6.59
N VAL A 338 -2.43 5.56 -5.42
CA VAL A 338 -2.69 6.27 -4.17
C VAL A 338 -1.50 6.07 -3.24
N PHE A 339 -0.76 7.14 -2.97
CA PHE A 339 0.34 7.15 -2.00
C PHE A 339 -0.21 7.53 -0.63
N SER A 340 -0.22 6.58 0.30
CA SER A 340 -0.85 6.72 1.61
C SER A 340 0.05 6.22 2.73
N TRP A 341 -0.46 6.30 3.96
CA TRP A 341 0.28 5.90 5.15
C TRP A 341 -0.62 5.21 6.17
N THR A 342 -0.02 4.47 7.09
CA THR A 342 -0.76 3.62 8.05
C THR A 342 -1.00 4.29 9.41
N THR A 343 -0.21 5.29 9.79
CA THR A 343 -0.33 5.98 11.08
C THR A 343 -1.36 7.13 11.08
N GLY A 344 -2.11 7.30 12.18
CA GLY A 344 -3.11 8.37 12.32
C GLY A 344 -4.39 8.14 11.51
N ARG A 345 -5.24 9.17 11.36
CA ARG A 345 -6.43 9.13 10.49
C ARG A 345 -5.98 9.23 9.03
N ALA A 346 -5.64 8.10 8.43
CA ALA A 346 -5.38 8.03 7.00
C ALA A 346 -6.66 8.42 6.24
N THR A 347 -6.59 9.42 5.37
CA THR A 347 -7.75 9.97 4.63
C THR A 347 -8.31 9.05 3.55
N THR A 348 -7.78 7.84 3.43
CA THR A 348 -8.05 6.95 2.31
C THR A 348 -9.08 5.87 2.62
N GLU A 349 -9.61 5.77 3.85
CA GLU A 349 -10.51 4.67 4.30
C GLU A 349 -11.69 4.40 3.36
N SER A 350 -12.09 5.35 2.52
CA SER A 350 -13.18 5.25 1.55
C SER A 350 -12.80 4.79 0.15
N ILE A 351 -11.52 4.58 -0.18
CA ILE A 351 -11.08 4.24 -1.56
C ILE A 351 -10.87 2.72 -1.68
N PRO A 352 -11.68 2.01 -2.49
CA PRO A 352 -11.46 0.60 -2.83
C PRO A 352 -10.13 0.41 -3.54
N MET A 353 -9.47 -0.73 -3.32
CA MET A 353 -8.15 -1.02 -3.88
C MET A 353 -8.14 -2.39 -4.56
N ASP A 354 -7.30 -2.55 -5.58
CA ASP A 354 -7.06 -3.82 -6.27
C ASP A 354 -5.71 -4.44 -5.92
N ILE A 355 -4.73 -3.56 -5.72
CA ILE A 355 -3.34 -3.90 -5.43
C ILE A 355 -2.90 -3.07 -4.22
N LEU A 356 -2.29 -3.72 -3.24
CA LEU A 356 -1.64 -3.06 -2.10
C LEU A 356 -0.14 -3.31 -2.13
N SER A 357 0.62 -2.28 -1.79
CA SER A 357 2.05 -2.39 -1.54
C SER A 357 2.40 -1.75 -0.19
N TYR A 358 3.14 -2.46 0.64
CA TYR A 358 3.64 -1.98 1.93
C TYR A 358 5.16 -1.98 1.92
N ASP A 359 5.75 -0.81 2.19
CA ASP A 359 7.18 -0.61 2.34
C ASP A 359 7.49 -0.20 3.78
N GLU A 360 8.65 -0.62 4.28
CA GLU A 360 9.06 -0.41 5.68
C GLU A 360 8.02 -0.95 6.71
N VAL A 361 7.47 -2.15 6.44
CA VAL A 361 6.51 -2.88 7.28
C VAL A 361 6.92 -2.99 8.75
N GLN A 362 8.22 -2.94 9.07
CA GLN A 362 8.71 -2.98 10.46
C GLN A 362 8.32 -1.79 11.32
N GLU A 363 7.91 -0.69 10.69
CA GLU A 363 7.40 0.50 11.35
C GLU A 363 5.86 0.55 11.35
N MET A 364 5.20 -0.55 10.94
CA MET A 364 3.74 -0.67 10.89
C MET A 364 3.25 -1.73 11.89
N THR A 365 2.11 -1.48 12.54
CA THR A 365 1.46 -2.50 13.38
C THR A 365 0.59 -3.43 12.53
N LEU A 366 0.40 -4.68 13.00
CA LEU A 366 -0.48 -5.64 12.32
C LEU A 366 -1.92 -5.11 12.18
N GLU A 367 -2.43 -4.46 13.23
CA GLU A 367 -3.78 -3.85 13.23
C GLU A 367 -3.93 -2.78 12.14
N GLN A 368 -2.91 -1.95 11.92
CA GLN A 368 -2.91 -0.94 10.86
C GLN A 368 -2.95 -1.58 9.46
N MET A 369 -2.24 -2.70 9.28
CA MET A 369 -2.23 -3.42 8.02
C MET A 369 -3.56 -4.13 7.77
N GLU A 370 -4.15 -4.78 8.77
CA GLU A 370 -5.46 -5.44 8.66
C GLU A 370 -6.54 -4.46 8.19
N LYS A 371 -6.59 -3.26 8.77
CA LYS A 371 -7.51 -2.18 8.36
C LYS A 371 -7.37 -1.79 6.88
N THR A 372 -6.16 -1.79 6.35
CA THR A 372 -5.91 -1.38 4.95
C THR A 372 -6.13 -2.54 3.96
N GLN A 373 -5.91 -3.79 4.38
CA GLN A 373 -6.17 -4.98 3.56
C GLN A 373 -7.65 -5.19 3.24
N GLU A 374 -8.56 -4.79 4.13
CA GLU A 374 -10.02 -4.89 3.90
C GLU A 374 -10.49 -4.18 2.62
N ARG A 375 -9.70 -3.25 2.08
CA ARG A 375 -10.01 -2.52 0.84
C ARG A 375 -9.94 -3.38 -0.41
N LEU A 376 -9.26 -4.53 -0.34
CA LEU A 376 -9.20 -5.51 -1.42
C LEU A 376 -10.46 -6.38 -1.51
N SER A 377 -11.36 -6.31 -0.52
CA SER A 377 -12.48 -7.25 -0.35
C SER A 377 -13.44 -7.34 -1.54
N ALA A 378 -13.56 -6.27 -2.34
CA ALA A 378 -14.40 -6.23 -3.53
C ALA A 378 -13.64 -6.46 -4.86
N SER A 379 -12.30 -6.48 -4.83
CA SER A 379 -11.49 -6.58 -6.05
C SER A 379 -11.46 -8.00 -6.61
N ASP A 380 -11.35 -8.11 -7.94
CA ASP A 380 -11.08 -9.36 -8.65
C ASP A 380 -9.57 -9.64 -8.80
N ILE A 381 -8.69 -8.76 -8.32
CA ILE A 381 -7.22 -8.92 -8.38
C ILE A 381 -6.65 -9.27 -7.01
N ARG A 382 -7.01 -8.55 -5.94
CA ARG A 382 -6.61 -8.82 -4.53
C ARG A 382 -5.15 -9.20 -4.33
N PHE A 383 -4.23 -8.40 -4.87
CA PHE A 383 -2.79 -8.65 -4.72
C PHE A 383 -2.19 -7.75 -3.63
N THR A 384 -1.30 -8.32 -2.80
CA THR A 384 -0.55 -7.55 -1.80
C THR A 384 0.94 -7.83 -1.92
N LEU A 385 1.75 -6.78 -2.00
CA LEU A 385 3.21 -6.82 -1.89
C LEU A 385 3.65 -6.22 -0.55
N MET A 386 4.56 -6.87 0.15
CA MET A 386 5.13 -6.41 1.42
C MET A 386 6.64 -6.53 1.39
N GLY A 387 7.38 -5.51 1.82
CA GLY A 387 8.83 -5.65 1.98
C GLY A 387 9.43 -4.73 3.03
N SER A 388 10.42 -5.27 3.74
CA SER A 388 10.96 -4.64 4.96
C SER A 388 12.15 -5.42 5.53
N THR A 389 12.97 -4.77 6.36
CA THR A 389 13.86 -5.46 7.30
C THR A 389 13.08 -5.94 8.51
N ALA A 390 13.24 -7.20 8.93
CA ALA A 390 12.60 -7.69 10.16
C ALA A 390 13.17 -7.00 11.40
N ASN A 391 12.32 -6.42 12.24
CA ASN A 391 12.76 -5.70 13.43
C ASN A 391 12.70 -6.61 14.67
N TRP A 392 11.58 -7.31 14.87
CA TRP A 392 11.36 -8.17 16.03
C TRP A 392 10.92 -9.60 15.65
N PRO A 393 11.32 -10.62 16.42
CA PRO A 393 10.81 -11.97 16.23
C PRO A 393 9.28 -12.02 16.37
N ASP A 394 8.65 -12.83 15.53
CA ASP A 394 7.21 -13.04 15.41
C ASP A 394 6.33 -11.76 15.30
N ALA A 395 6.92 -10.61 14.95
CA ALA A 395 6.23 -9.35 14.74
C ALA A 395 6.38 -8.88 13.28
N ASP A 396 5.74 -7.76 12.94
CA ASP A 396 5.97 -7.01 11.69
C ASP A 396 5.97 -7.87 10.40
N ILE A 397 7.02 -7.76 9.56
CA ILE A 397 7.22 -8.54 8.34
C ILE A 397 7.57 -10.00 8.67
N HIS A 398 8.21 -10.26 9.81
CA HIS A 398 8.57 -11.63 10.19
C HIS A 398 7.34 -12.48 10.56
N HIS A 399 6.30 -11.86 11.12
CA HIS A 399 4.98 -12.49 11.31
C HIS A 399 4.42 -13.01 9.97
N TRP A 400 4.44 -12.17 8.93
CA TRP A 400 3.99 -12.54 7.60
C TRP A 400 4.91 -13.57 6.94
N TYR A 401 6.22 -13.48 7.17
CA TYR A 401 7.19 -14.45 6.67
C TYR A 401 6.87 -15.86 7.19
N LYS A 402 6.68 -16.03 8.50
CA LYS A 402 6.40 -17.35 9.12
C LYS A 402 5.04 -17.94 8.72
N ARG A 403 4.06 -17.09 8.38
CA ARG A 403 2.76 -17.54 7.86
C ARG A 403 2.82 -18.00 6.42
N GLY A 404 3.83 -17.57 5.67
CA GLY A 404 4.01 -17.88 4.26
C GLY A 404 4.89 -19.10 4.00
N SER A 405 5.31 -19.21 2.74
CA SER A 405 6.07 -20.35 2.22
C SER A 405 7.53 -20.44 2.65
N GLN A 406 8.10 -19.38 3.23
CA GLN A 406 9.43 -19.35 3.83
C GLN A 406 10.53 -19.80 2.86
N HIS A 407 10.57 -19.19 1.67
CA HIS A 407 11.64 -19.43 0.71
C HIS A 407 12.96 -18.87 1.23
N ARG A 408 13.97 -19.75 1.29
CA ARG A 408 15.37 -19.41 1.56
C ARG A 408 16.24 -19.78 0.37
N PHE A 409 17.29 -19.02 0.12
CA PHE A 409 18.23 -19.32 -0.96
C PHE A 409 19.30 -20.30 -0.46
N HIS A 410 19.38 -21.48 -1.07
CA HIS A 410 20.38 -22.48 -0.77
C HIS A 410 21.52 -22.38 -1.78
N THR A 411 22.63 -21.78 -1.34
CA THR A 411 23.85 -21.72 -2.16
C THR A 411 24.41 -23.13 -2.35
N GLU A 412 24.68 -23.48 -3.60
CA GLU A 412 25.25 -24.76 -4.00
C GLU A 412 26.78 -24.66 -4.06
N CYS A 413 27.46 -25.55 -3.34
CA CYS A 413 28.91 -25.66 -3.48
C CYS A 413 29.28 -26.36 -4.79
N PRO A 414 30.10 -25.75 -5.67
CA PRO A 414 30.52 -26.38 -6.92
C PRO A 414 31.44 -27.59 -6.72
N THR A 415 32.06 -27.72 -5.54
CA THR A 415 33.06 -28.76 -5.25
C THR A 415 32.42 -30.02 -4.67
N CYS A 416 31.60 -29.88 -3.61
CA CYS A 416 30.96 -31.03 -2.94
C CYS A 416 29.46 -31.17 -3.23
N GLY A 417 28.83 -30.23 -3.92
CA GLY A 417 27.40 -30.26 -4.25
C GLY A 417 26.45 -29.98 -3.09
N VAL A 418 26.95 -29.69 -1.88
CA VAL A 418 26.10 -29.34 -0.73
C VAL A 418 25.31 -28.06 -1.01
N LYS A 419 24.02 -28.06 -0.66
CA LYS A 419 23.10 -26.93 -0.83
C LYS A 419 22.58 -26.47 0.53
N LYS A 420 23.01 -25.29 0.97
CA LYS A 420 22.64 -24.77 2.29
C LYS A 420 22.50 -23.25 2.29
N ALA A 421 21.53 -22.74 3.03
CA ALA A 421 21.36 -21.32 3.24
C ALA A 421 22.51 -20.77 4.11
N LEU A 422 23.24 -19.75 3.62
CA LEU A 422 24.45 -19.22 4.27
C LEU A 422 24.18 -18.63 5.66
N ASP A 423 22.99 -18.06 5.84
CA ASP A 423 22.52 -17.47 7.08
C ASP A 423 22.21 -18.50 8.19
N GLU A 424 22.17 -19.80 7.86
CA GLU A 424 21.91 -20.86 8.84
C GLU A 424 23.15 -21.24 9.65
N TYR A 425 24.34 -21.04 9.07
CA TYR A 425 25.62 -21.38 9.70
C TYR A 425 26.59 -20.20 9.69
N PHE A 426 26.06 -18.97 9.60
CA PHE A 426 26.81 -17.77 9.89
C PHE A 426 27.16 -17.72 11.39
N PRO A 427 28.38 -17.30 11.79
CA PRO A 427 29.46 -16.72 10.98
C PRO A 427 30.39 -17.73 10.30
N ASP A 428 30.25 -19.03 10.55
CA ASP A 428 31.16 -20.07 10.06
C ASP A 428 31.19 -20.21 8.52
N CYS A 429 30.19 -19.66 7.84
CA CYS A 429 30.16 -19.54 6.38
C CYS A 429 31.17 -18.54 5.80
N ILE A 430 31.88 -17.75 6.63
CA ILE A 430 32.93 -16.83 6.21
C ILE A 430 34.25 -17.18 6.92
N LYS A 431 35.31 -17.40 6.16
CA LYS A 431 36.65 -17.73 6.70
C LYS A 431 37.74 -16.89 6.03
N PHE A 432 38.82 -16.65 6.77
CA PHE A 432 40.02 -16.01 6.24
C PHE A 432 40.83 -17.02 5.42
N ASP A 433 40.96 -16.74 4.13
CA ASP A 433 41.78 -17.52 3.21
C ASP A 433 43.22 -16.98 3.23
N LYS A 434 44.13 -17.77 3.80
CA LYS A 434 45.54 -17.38 3.94
C LYS A 434 46.27 -17.26 2.60
N GLU A 435 45.80 -17.95 1.55
CA GLU A 435 46.44 -17.93 0.24
C GLU A 435 46.09 -16.66 -0.54
N SER A 436 44.81 -16.28 -0.56
CA SER A 436 44.36 -15.03 -1.19
C SER A 436 44.53 -13.80 -0.31
N GLY A 437 44.66 -13.97 1.00
CA GLY A 437 44.71 -12.88 1.98
C GLY A 437 43.36 -12.19 2.21
N LEU A 438 42.25 -12.82 1.80
CA LEU A 438 40.91 -12.25 1.83
C LEU A 438 39.95 -13.11 2.68
N TYR A 439 38.91 -12.49 3.22
CA TYR A 439 37.76 -13.24 3.74
C TYR A 439 36.91 -13.75 2.58
N ARG A 440 36.55 -15.03 2.59
CA ARG A 440 35.76 -15.70 1.56
C ARG A 440 34.64 -16.51 2.16
N TYR A 441 33.58 -16.72 1.38
CA TYR A 441 32.51 -17.63 1.74
C TYR A 441 32.97 -19.07 1.58
N CYS A 442 32.56 -19.95 2.50
CA CYS A 442 32.80 -21.39 2.42
C CYS A 442 31.53 -22.18 2.75
N CYS A 443 31.40 -23.35 2.15
CA CYS A 443 30.34 -24.29 2.50
C CYS A 443 30.60 -24.93 3.89
N PRO A 444 29.64 -25.68 4.47
CA PRO A 444 29.82 -26.37 5.75
C PRO A 444 31.02 -27.33 5.78
N ASP A 445 31.38 -27.91 4.63
CA ASP A 445 32.54 -28.81 4.50
C ASP A 445 33.87 -28.07 4.32
N GLY A 446 33.85 -26.73 4.25
CA GLY A 446 35.04 -25.88 4.17
C GLY A 446 35.53 -25.57 2.75
N HIS A 447 34.84 -26.00 1.70
CA HIS A 447 35.17 -25.61 0.32
C HIS A 447 34.75 -24.16 0.04
N TRP A 448 35.57 -23.43 -0.72
CA TRP A 448 35.30 -22.04 -1.09
C TRP A 448 34.10 -21.89 -2.03
N LEU A 449 33.36 -20.80 -1.86
CA LEU A 449 32.21 -20.41 -2.68
C LEU A 449 32.56 -19.12 -3.41
N ASP A 450 32.73 -19.19 -4.73
CA ASP A 450 33.08 -18.03 -5.56
C ASP A 450 31.87 -17.18 -5.95
N ASP A 451 30.68 -17.79 -6.04
CA ASP A 451 29.42 -17.11 -6.29
C ASP A 451 28.35 -17.60 -5.31
N THR A 452 27.93 -16.72 -4.40
CA THR A 452 26.89 -17.01 -3.41
C THR A 452 25.49 -17.08 -4.01
N GLN A 453 25.30 -16.57 -5.24
CA GLN A 453 24.04 -16.58 -5.97
C GLN A 453 23.89 -17.82 -6.88
N ARG A 454 24.87 -18.74 -6.88
CA ARG A 454 24.72 -20.07 -7.47
C ARG A 454 23.95 -20.97 -6.50
N GLY A 455 22.73 -21.34 -6.85
CA GLY A 455 21.88 -22.14 -5.97
C GLY A 455 20.42 -22.09 -6.39
N GLU A 456 19.54 -22.42 -5.45
CA GLU A 456 18.10 -22.45 -5.68
C GLU A 456 17.31 -21.93 -4.48
N TRP A 457 16.11 -21.41 -4.75
CA TRP A 457 15.15 -21.02 -3.72
C TRP A 457 14.35 -22.25 -3.28
N ILE A 458 14.39 -22.57 -1.98
CA ILE A 458 13.69 -23.71 -1.39
C ILE A 458 12.70 -23.19 -0.35
N ALA A 459 11.44 -23.62 -0.44
CA ALA A 459 10.39 -23.29 0.51
C ALA A 459 10.40 -24.26 1.70
N ASP A 460 10.52 -23.73 2.92
CA ASP A 460 10.38 -24.55 4.14
C ASP A 460 8.90 -24.89 4.44
N ASN A 461 7.94 -24.11 3.91
CA ASN A 461 6.50 -24.29 4.13
C ASN A 461 5.68 -24.18 2.83
N PRO A 462 5.88 -25.08 1.84
CA PRO A 462 5.26 -24.95 0.52
C PRO A 462 3.72 -24.93 0.54
N ASP A 463 3.09 -25.51 1.58
CA ASP A 463 1.63 -25.53 1.73
C ASP A 463 0.98 -24.14 1.88
N ALA A 464 1.74 -23.12 2.28
CA ALA A 464 1.23 -21.74 2.41
C ALA A 464 1.03 -21.02 1.07
N ASP A 465 1.57 -21.56 -0.03
CA ASP A 465 1.47 -20.99 -1.37
C ASP A 465 1.26 -22.09 -2.42
N LYS A 466 0.08 -22.69 -2.37
CA LYS A 466 -0.29 -23.75 -3.32
C LYS A 466 -0.48 -23.20 -4.74
N PRO A 467 -0.22 -24.00 -5.78
CA PRO A 467 -0.57 -23.63 -7.15
C PRO A 467 -2.06 -23.27 -7.27
N VAL A 468 -2.39 -22.37 -8.19
CA VAL A 468 -3.79 -22.00 -8.45
C VAL A 468 -4.53 -23.18 -9.06
N ASP A 469 -5.61 -23.61 -8.40
CA ASP A 469 -6.56 -24.57 -8.96
C ASP A 469 -7.69 -23.82 -9.67
N LEU A 470 -7.66 -23.86 -11.01
CA LEU A 470 -8.67 -23.20 -11.84
C LEU A 470 -10.05 -23.88 -11.78
N SER A 471 -10.15 -25.12 -11.28
CA SER A 471 -11.42 -25.81 -11.06
C SER A 471 -12.20 -25.25 -9.86
N VAL A 472 -11.50 -24.61 -8.92
CA VAL A 472 -12.11 -23.91 -7.79
C VAL A 472 -12.56 -22.52 -8.23
N GLU A 473 -13.84 -22.23 -8.03
CA GLU A 473 -14.43 -20.91 -8.31
C GLU A 473 -13.59 -19.81 -7.63
N LYS A 474 -13.30 -18.73 -8.36
CA LYS A 474 -12.35 -17.68 -7.95
C LYS A 474 -12.54 -17.22 -6.51
N ARG A 475 -13.79 -16.87 -6.11
CA ARG A 475 -14.12 -16.43 -4.74
C ARG A 475 -13.80 -17.43 -3.63
N ASN A 476 -13.74 -18.72 -3.95
CA ASN A 476 -13.47 -19.81 -3.00
C ASN A 476 -12.00 -20.22 -2.96
N ARG A 477 -11.15 -19.66 -3.83
CA ARG A 477 -9.71 -19.95 -3.81
C ARG A 477 -9.08 -19.47 -2.51
N PRO A 478 -8.19 -20.26 -1.89
CA PRO A 478 -7.60 -19.92 -0.60
C PRO A 478 -6.65 -18.71 -0.72
N LEU A 479 -6.42 -18.05 0.42
CA LEU A 479 -5.32 -17.08 0.54
C LEU A 479 -3.99 -17.80 0.35
N ARG A 480 -3.09 -17.21 -0.45
CA ARG A 480 -1.72 -17.70 -0.64
C ARG A 480 -0.74 -16.66 -0.12
N ILE A 481 0.21 -17.10 0.70
CA ILE A 481 1.25 -16.24 1.23
C ILE A 481 2.59 -16.78 0.75
N ARG A 482 3.15 -16.13 -0.26
CA ARG A 482 4.51 -16.41 -0.74
C ARG A 482 5.47 -15.55 0.06
N SER A 483 6.25 -16.14 0.95
CA SER A 483 7.23 -15.40 1.74
C SER A 483 8.66 -15.81 1.40
N ILE A 484 9.54 -14.83 1.33
CA ILE A 484 10.92 -14.95 0.84
C ILE A 484 11.85 -14.21 1.81
N HIS A 485 12.97 -14.84 2.18
CA HIS A 485 14.04 -14.22 2.98
C HIS A 485 15.23 -13.88 2.08
N PHE A 486 15.62 -12.60 2.02
CA PHE A 486 16.73 -12.13 1.19
C PHE A 486 17.86 -11.51 2.03
N PRO A 487 18.91 -12.27 2.40
CA PRO A 487 20.05 -11.77 3.15
C PRO A 487 21.07 -11.03 2.26
N GLN A 488 21.95 -10.22 2.85
CA GLN A 488 22.92 -9.44 2.07
C GLN A 488 24.02 -10.29 1.43
N PHE A 489 24.14 -11.56 1.82
CA PHE A 489 25.05 -12.53 1.19
C PHE A 489 24.82 -12.71 -0.31
N LEU A 490 23.61 -12.42 -0.78
CA LEU A 490 23.22 -12.52 -2.20
C LEU A 490 23.47 -11.22 -2.98
N SER A 491 23.99 -10.18 -2.34
CA SER A 491 24.28 -8.91 -3.00
C SER A 491 25.65 -8.96 -3.69
N PRO A 492 25.74 -8.63 -5.00
CA PRO A 492 27.02 -8.58 -5.70
C PRO A 492 27.90 -7.38 -5.29
N THR A 493 27.35 -6.45 -4.48
CA THR A 493 28.03 -5.21 -4.11
C THR A 493 28.63 -5.23 -2.71
N ILE A 494 28.60 -6.35 -2.01
CA ILE A 494 29.20 -6.47 -0.68
C ILE A 494 30.12 -7.68 -0.60
N SER A 495 31.30 -7.50 -0.05
CA SER A 495 32.27 -8.57 0.17
C SER A 495 31.97 -9.35 1.46
N ALA A 496 32.50 -10.58 1.53
CA ALA A 496 32.48 -11.36 2.77
C ALA A 496 33.22 -10.64 3.92
N GLU A 497 34.31 -9.92 3.60
CA GLU A 497 35.08 -9.11 4.55
C GLU A 497 34.22 -8.02 5.19
N GLU A 498 33.46 -7.26 4.40
CA GLU A 498 32.58 -6.20 4.93
C GLU A 498 31.51 -6.75 5.86
N ILE A 499 30.97 -7.94 5.59
CA ILE A 499 29.96 -8.56 6.46
C ILE A 499 30.58 -9.04 7.77
N ILE A 500 31.68 -9.81 7.72
CA ILE A 500 32.31 -10.34 8.93
C ILE A 500 32.94 -9.23 9.78
N PHE A 501 33.47 -8.19 9.15
CA PHE A 501 33.95 -6.99 9.85
C PHE A 501 32.79 -6.28 10.54
N ALA A 502 31.65 -6.08 9.87
CA ALA A 502 30.47 -5.48 10.47
C ALA A 502 29.93 -6.30 11.64
N TYR A 503 30.00 -7.63 11.57
CA TYR A 503 29.60 -8.53 12.66
C TYR A 503 30.53 -8.39 13.87
N ASN A 504 31.84 -8.54 13.66
CA ASN A 504 32.83 -8.53 14.74
C ASN A 504 32.94 -7.18 15.45
N ASN A 505 32.61 -6.08 14.77
CA ASN A 505 32.69 -4.72 15.30
C ASN A 505 31.31 -4.11 15.62
N ALA A 506 30.23 -4.90 15.57
CA ALA A 506 28.88 -4.39 15.85
C ALA A 506 28.74 -4.01 17.33
N THR A 507 28.50 -2.72 17.59
CA THR A 507 28.05 -2.23 18.91
C THR A 507 26.54 -2.45 19.11
N ASP A 508 25.78 -2.51 18.02
CA ASP A 508 24.37 -2.87 17.99
C ASP A 508 24.18 -4.13 17.14
N MET A 509 24.15 -5.28 17.81
CA MET A 509 23.96 -6.57 17.17
C MET A 509 22.58 -6.68 16.50
N LYS A 510 21.57 -5.99 17.04
CA LYS A 510 20.24 -5.97 16.45
C LYS A 510 20.27 -5.31 15.08
N ASN A 511 20.93 -4.16 14.97
CA ASN A 511 21.10 -3.47 13.70
C ASN A 511 21.83 -4.35 12.67
N PHE A 512 22.89 -5.05 13.09
CA PHE A 512 23.60 -5.98 12.23
C PHE A 512 22.68 -7.06 11.67
N TYR A 513 21.98 -7.82 12.52
CA TYR A 513 21.10 -8.90 12.06
C TYR A 513 19.97 -8.37 11.16
N ASN A 514 19.31 -7.29 11.56
CA ASN A 514 18.18 -6.74 10.83
C ASN A 514 18.61 -6.18 9.46
N ARG A 515 19.72 -5.43 9.40
CA ARG A 515 20.15 -4.71 8.18
C ARG A 515 21.10 -5.50 7.29
N LYS A 516 21.85 -6.47 7.82
CA LYS A 516 22.79 -7.32 7.05
C LYS A 516 22.21 -8.69 6.78
N LEU A 517 21.73 -9.39 7.81
CA LEU A 517 21.18 -10.73 7.62
C LEU A 517 19.71 -10.70 7.17
N GLY A 518 19.01 -9.57 7.33
CA GLY A 518 17.58 -9.50 7.05
C GLY A 518 16.76 -10.37 7.99
N LYS A 519 17.29 -10.68 9.18
CA LYS A 519 16.65 -11.52 10.19
C LYS A 519 16.29 -10.66 11.40
N PRO A 520 15.17 -10.93 12.07
CA PRO A 520 14.90 -10.29 13.34
C PRO A 520 15.95 -10.71 14.36
N TYR A 521 16.31 -9.78 15.24
CA TYR A 521 17.17 -10.08 16.36
C TYR A 521 16.57 -9.55 17.64
N LEU A 522 16.54 -10.43 18.63
CA LEU A 522 16.19 -10.13 19.99
C LEU A 522 17.40 -10.46 20.82
N ASP A 523 17.99 -9.43 21.44
CA ASP A 523 19.10 -9.63 22.36
C ASP A 523 18.59 -10.51 23.53
N PRO A 524 19.20 -11.69 23.76
CA PRO A 524 18.84 -12.53 24.90
C PRO A 524 18.89 -11.78 26.23
N SER A 525 19.76 -10.75 26.37
CA SER A 525 19.83 -9.91 27.57
C SER A 525 18.54 -9.10 27.83
N GLN A 526 17.73 -8.85 26.79
CA GLN A 526 16.46 -8.13 26.89
C GLN A 526 15.30 -9.05 27.29
N VAL A 527 15.49 -10.37 27.29
CA VAL A 527 14.51 -11.35 27.79
C VAL A 527 14.94 -11.79 29.19
N PRO A 528 14.38 -11.20 30.26
CA PRO A 528 14.88 -11.44 31.61
C PRO A 528 14.68 -12.89 32.08
N VAL A 529 13.67 -13.59 31.57
CA VAL A 529 13.26 -14.91 32.09
C VAL A 529 13.44 -16.00 31.04
N THR A 530 14.19 -17.03 31.43
CA THR A 530 14.40 -18.24 30.63
C THR A 530 13.62 -19.41 31.25
N LEU A 531 13.46 -20.50 30.50
CA LEU A 531 12.86 -21.74 31.03
C LEU A 531 13.69 -22.34 32.17
N GLU A 532 15.00 -22.09 32.21
CA GLU A 532 15.88 -22.54 33.29
C GLU A 532 15.58 -21.80 34.60
N HIS A 533 15.42 -20.48 34.56
CA HIS A 533 14.99 -19.69 35.73
C HIS A 533 13.69 -20.23 36.32
N LEU A 534 12.72 -20.54 35.46
CA LEU A 534 11.41 -21.04 35.87
C LEU A 534 11.47 -22.47 36.43
N ALA A 535 12.34 -23.33 35.88
CA ALA A 535 12.61 -24.64 36.43
C ALA A 535 13.24 -24.55 37.84
N ASN A 536 14.11 -23.56 38.08
CA ASN A 536 14.65 -23.30 39.42
C ASN A 536 13.55 -22.83 40.40
N CYS A 537 12.65 -21.96 39.96
CA CYS A 537 11.52 -21.49 40.77
C CYS A 537 10.57 -22.62 41.19
N GLU A 538 10.29 -23.57 40.29
CA GLU A 538 9.53 -24.78 40.61
C GLU A 538 10.29 -25.67 41.60
N LYS A 539 11.57 -25.97 41.34
CA LYS A 539 12.40 -26.78 42.24
C LYS A 539 12.42 -26.21 43.65
N ALA A 540 12.58 -24.89 43.78
CA ALA A 540 12.56 -24.19 45.06
C ALA A 540 11.17 -24.21 45.73
N GLY A 541 10.08 -24.18 44.96
CA GLY A 541 8.72 -24.27 45.48
C GLY A 541 8.36 -25.67 45.96
N LEU A 542 8.75 -26.72 45.22
CA LEU A 542 8.63 -28.11 45.65
C LEU A 542 9.39 -28.35 46.96
N ALA A 543 10.63 -27.85 47.07
CA ALA A 543 11.42 -27.95 48.30
C ALA A 543 10.78 -27.18 49.48
N ALA A 544 10.07 -26.09 49.20
CA ALA A 544 9.34 -25.31 50.19
C ALA A 544 7.94 -25.87 50.51
N GLY A 545 7.52 -26.97 49.87
CA GLY A 545 6.22 -27.60 50.10
C GLY A 545 5.03 -26.85 49.50
N VAL A 546 5.26 -25.98 48.50
CA VAL A 546 4.21 -25.25 47.80
C VAL A 546 3.32 -26.23 47.02
N LYS A 547 2.00 -26.03 47.11
CA LYS A 547 0.99 -26.85 46.44
C LYS A 547 -0.05 -25.97 45.78
N TRP A 548 -0.65 -26.49 44.70
CA TRP A 548 -1.90 -25.95 44.18
C TRP A 548 -3.00 -26.06 45.24
N LYS A 549 -3.77 -24.99 45.41
CA LYS A 549 -4.87 -24.92 46.37
C LYS A 549 -6.16 -24.64 45.63
N SER A 550 -7.29 -25.05 46.21
CA SER A 550 -8.63 -24.68 45.74
C SER A 550 -9.27 -23.58 46.59
N ARG A 551 -8.70 -23.32 47.78
CA ARG A 551 -9.10 -22.28 48.74
C ARG A 551 -7.91 -21.81 49.56
N ALA A 552 -7.93 -20.56 50.00
CA ALA A 552 -6.91 -19.95 50.86
C ALA A 552 -7.47 -18.70 51.56
N THR A 553 -6.63 -18.01 52.34
CA THR A 553 -6.98 -16.73 52.99
C THR A 553 -5.77 -15.82 53.05
N GLY A 554 -5.97 -14.51 52.96
CA GLY A 554 -4.87 -13.54 53.06
C GLY A 554 -3.97 -13.55 51.82
N THR A 555 -4.56 -13.81 50.65
CA THR A 555 -3.84 -13.93 49.39
C THR A 555 -3.87 -12.63 48.59
N PHE A 556 -3.12 -12.61 47.50
CA PHE A 556 -3.03 -11.49 46.56
C PHE A 556 -3.36 -11.97 45.16
N MET A 557 -4.05 -11.15 44.38
CA MET A 557 -4.47 -11.50 43.03
C MET A 557 -4.10 -10.42 42.02
N GLY A 558 -3.67 -10.85 40.84
CA GLY A 558 -3.54 -10.00 39.66
C GLY A 558 -4.40 -10.54 38.52
N ILE A 559 -5.04 -9.63 37.78
CA ILE A 559 -5.93 -9.96 36.67
C ILE A 559 -5.52 -9.18 35.42
N ASP A 560 -5.19 -9.91 34.37
CA ASP A 560 -5.07 -9.36 33.01
C ASP A 560 -6.34 -9.69 32.21
N GLN A 561 -6.96 -8.71 31.56
CA GLN A 561 -8.29 -8.86 30.96
C GLN A 561 -8.31 -8.57 29.45
N MET A 562 -9.17 -9.29 28.71
CA MET A 562 -9.35 -9.15 27.26
C MET A 562 -10.74 -9.61 26.80
N GLY A 563 -11.72 -8.70 26.75
CA GLY A 563 -13.08 -9.03 26.28
C GLY A 563 -13.73 -10.12 27.16
N ASN A 564 -14.05 -11.27 26.56
CA ASN A 564 -14.64 -12.44 27.22
C ASN A 564 -13.62 -13.38 27.89
N PHE A 565 -12.41 -12.88 28.15
CA PHE A 565 -11.28 -13.65 28.64
C PHE A 565 -10.55 -12.90 29.76
N ASN A 566 -10.35 -13.55 30.91
CA ASN A 566 -9.51 -13.04 32.00
C ASN A 566 -8.47 -14.08 32.39
N VAL A 567 -7.27 -13.60 32.74
CA VAL A 567 -6.18 -14.41 33.27
C VAL A 567 -5.91 -14.01 34.72
N HIS A 568 -5.88 -15.00 35.61
CA HIS A 568 -5.73 -14.81 37.05
C HIS A 568 -4.42 -15.43 37.55
N VAL A 569 -3.71 -14.69 38.41
CA VAL A 569 -2.58 -15.20 39.19
C VAL A 569 -2.84 -14.90 40.66
N ILE A 570 -2.79 -15.93 41.51
CA ILE A 570 -3.03 -15.81 42.95
C ILE A 570 -1.81 -16.29 43.73
N LYS A 571 -1.34 -15.45 44.64
CA LYS A 571 -0.16 -15.68 45.46
C LYS A 571 -0.47 -15.65 46.95
N GLU A 572 0.24 -16.45 47.72
CA GLU A 572 0.31 -16.35 49.17
C GLU A 572 1.74 -16.08 49.65
N ARG A 573 1.86 -15.63 50.90
CA ARG A 573 3.15 -15.35 51.52
C ARG A 573 3.64 -16.51 52.36
N LEU A 574 4.80 -17.05 51.99
CA LEU A 574 5.50 -18.04 52.81
C LEU A 574 6.08 -17.39 54.08
N PRO A 575 6.32 -18.17 55.16
CA PRO A 575 6.89 -17.64 56.40
C PRO A 575 8.23 -16.93 56.24
N ASP A 576 9.04 -17.35 55.27
CA ASP A 576 10.32 -16.74 54.92
C ASP A 576 10.20 -15.47 54.03
N GLY A 577 8.97 -15.06 53.73
CA GLY A 577 8.67 -13.87 52.95
C GLY A 577 8.63 -14.07 51.44
N ARG A 578 8.95 -15.28 50.93
CA ARG A 578 8.81 -15.58 49.50
C ARG A 578 7.35 -15.61 49.07
N GLN A 579 7.13 -15.35 47.78
CA GLN A 579 5.82 -15.47 47.14
C GLN A 579 5.63 -16.90 46.65
N ALA A 580 4.55 -17.55 47.04
CA ALA A 580 4.13 -18.83 46.49
C ALA A 580 2.93 -18.62 45.57
N VAL A 581 3.07 -18.97 44.30
CA VAL A 581 1.94 -19.02 43.37
C VAL A 581 1.13 -20.27 43.69
N ILE A 582 -0.12 -20.11 44.13
CA ILE A 582 -0.95 -21.22 44.62
C ILE A 582 -2.18 -21.51 43.76
N HIS A 583 -2.50 -20.60 42.84
CA HIS A 583 -3.54 -20.79 41.83
C HIS A 583 -3.27 -19.87 40.63
N VAL A 584 -3.56 -20.39 39.44
CA VAL A 584 -3.58 -19.64 38.18
C VAL A 584 -4.74 -20.15 37.34
N GLU A 585 -5.41 -19.27 36.60
CA GLU A 585 -6.63 -19.67 35.85
C GLU A 585 -6.78 -18.85 34.57
N GLU A 586 -7.21 -19.52 33.49
CA GLU A 586 -7.69 -18.90 32.24
C GLU A 586 -9.22 -18.95 32.23
N THR A 587 -9.92 -17.83 32.46
CA THR A 587 -11.38 -17.80 32.46
C THR A 587 -11.93 -17.38 31.10
N TYR A 588 -12.74 -18.23 30.47
CA TYR A 588 -13.46 -17.94 29.22
C TYR A 588 -14.96 -17.86 29.47
N SER A 589 -15.53 -16.65 29.47
CA SER A 589 -16.95 -16.43 29.79
C SER A 589 -17.46 -15.12 29.17
N ALA A 590 -18.77 -15.02 28.93
CA ALA A 590 -19.41 -13.74 28.56
C ALA A 590 -19.30 -12.68 29.68
N ASP A 591 -19.15 -13.13 30.93
CA ASP A 591 -18.79 -12.28 32.08
C ASP A 591 -17.69 -13.00 32.88
N PRO A 592 -16.41 -12.76 32.55
CA PRO A 592 -15.30 -13.38 33.27
C PRO A 592 -15.07 -12.74 34.64
N PHE A 593 -15.64 -11.57 34.93
CA PHE A 593 -15.55 -10.89 36.23
C PHE A 593 -16.48 -11.48 37.28
N MET A 594 -17.49 -12.26 36.91
CA MET A 594 -18.22 -13.11 37.86
C MET A 594 -17.29 -14.15 38.49
N ARG A 595 -16.51 -14.85 37.65
CA ARG A 595 -15.51 -15.80 38.13
C ARG A 595 -14.43 -15.12 38.97
N SER A 596 -14.00 -13.92 38.60
CA SER A 596 -13.08 -13.12 39.44
C SER A 596 -13.61 -12.91 40.86
N SER A 597 -14.91 -12.66 41.05
CA SER A 597 -15.52 -12.52 42.37
C SER A 597 -15.54 -13.82 43.17
N GLU A 598 -15.83 -14.95 42.51
CA GLU A 598 -15.75 -16.27 43.15
C GLU A 598 -14.34 -16.56 43.65
N LEU A 599 -13.32 -16.22 42.85
CA LEU A 599 -11.91 -16.37 43.22
C LEU A 599 -11.51 -15.46 44.39
N MET A 600 -12.02 -14.22 44.44
CA MET A 600 -11.84 -13.33 45.59
C MET A 600 -12.29 -13.99 46.90
N GLU A 601 -13.45 -14.65 46.88
CA GLU A 601 -14.03 -15.33 48.04
C GLU A 601 -13.30 -16.63 48.39
N LEU A 602 -13.10 -17.51 47.40
CA LEU A 602 -12.47 -18.83 47.60
C LEU A 602 -11.05 -18.73 48.18
N TYR A 603 -10.28 -17.74 47.73
CA TYR A 603 -8.89 -17.54 48.15
C TYR A 603 -8.74 -16.46 49.22
N GLY A 604 -9.83 -15.86 49.69
CA GLY A 604 -9.80 -14.80 50.70
C GLY A 604 -8.82 -13.70 50.32
N VAL A 605 -8.93 -13.20 49.09
CA VAL A 605 -8.00 -12.23 48.50
C VAL A 605 -8.07 -10.91 49.27
N ALA A 606 -6.93 -10.49 49.81
CA ALA A 606 -6.78 -9.26 50.57
C ALA A 606 -6.64 -8.04 49.65
N VAL A 607 -5.83 -8.17 48.60
CA VAL A 607 -5.64 -7.13 47.58
C VAL A 607 -5.64 -7.77 46.20
N CYS A 608 -6.42 -7.19 45.29
CA CYS A 608 -6.48 -7.55 43.88
C CYS A 608 -6.17 -6.32 43.03
N VAL A 609 -5.36 -6.49 41.99
CA VAL A 609 -5.12 -5.43 40.99
C VAL A 609 -5.54 -5.93 39.61
N VAL A 610 -6.27 -5.10 38.87
CA VAL A 610 -6.75 -5.40 37.52
C VAL A 610 -6.44 -4.25 36.57
N GLU A 611 -6.02 -4.55 35.34
CA GLU A 611 -5.93 -3.55 34.28
C GLU A 611 -7.31 -3.00 33.93
N ILE A 612 -7.45 -1.71 33.62
CA ILE A 612 -8.75 -1.10 33.33
C ILE A 612 -9.33 -1.47 31.94
N ASN A 613 -8.48 -1.65 30.94
CA ASN A 613 -8.88 -1.92 29.56
C ASN A 613 -8.74 -3.42 29.22
N PRO A 614 -9.51 -3.94 28.25
CA PRO A 614 -10.47 -3.25 27.39
C PRO A 614 -11.88 -3.12 27.98
N ASN A 615 -12.28 -3.92 28.99
CA ASN A 615 -13.64 -3.87 29.55
C ASN A 615 -13.74 -2.90 30.73
N TYR A 616 -13.61 -1.60 30.44
CA TYR A 616 -13.63 -0.52 31.44
C TYR A 616 -14.79 -0.61 32.43
N ASN A 617 -16.02 -0.75 31.92
CA ASN A 617 -17.23 -0.76 32.74
C ASN A 617 -17.30 -1.99 33.67
N ASP A 618 -16.85 -3.15 33.21
CA ASP A 618 -16.97 -4.38 33.99
C ASP A 618 -15.86 -4.50 35.04
N ALA A 619 -14.67 -3.99 34.75
CA ALA A 619 -13.61 -3.81 35.75
C ALA A 619 -14.06 -2.89 36.89
N LYS A 620 -14.77 -1.80 36.57
CA LYS A 620 -15.39 -0.92 37.59
C LYS A 620 -16.44 -1.64 38.42
N LYS A 621 -17.41 -2.30 37.79
CA LYS A 621 -18.42 -3.08 38.52
C LYS A 621 -17.79 -4.14 39.42
N PHE A 622 -16.72 -4.79 38.96
CA PHE A 622 -15.95 -5.72 39.78
C PHE A 622 -15.31 -5.04 40.99
N ALA A 623 -14.68 -3.88 40.80
CA ALA A 623 -14.10 -3.12 41.91
C ALA A 623 -15.16 -2.65 42.93
N HIS A 624 -16.32 -2.17 42.47
CA HIS A 624 -17.42 -1.76 43.35
C HIS A 624 -18.01 -2.91 44.16
N ARG A 625 -17.98 -4.14 43.65
CA ARG A 625 -18.39 -5.34 44.41
C ARG A 625 -17.42 -5.67 45.56
N HIS A 626 -16.16 -5.23 45.47
CA HIS A 626 -15.08 -5.56 46.41
C HIS A 626 -14.37 -4.28 46.91
N PRO A 627 -15.09 -3.35 47.57
CA PRO A 627 -14.56 -2.05 47.94
C PRO A 627 -13.36 -2.19 48.90
N GLY A 628 -12.29 -1.44 48.63
CA GLY A 628 -11.07 -1.46 49.43
C GLY A 628 -10.17 -2.69 49.22
N LYS A 629 -10.58 -3.63 48.36
CA LYS A 629 -9.79 -4.83 48.03
C LYS A 629 -9.34 -4.86 46.58
N VAL A 630 -10.16 -4.39 45.66
CA VAL A 630 -9.83 -4.36 44.21
C VAL A 630 -9.38 -2.96 43.81
N PHE A 631 -8.21 -2.88 43.18
CA PHE A 631 -7.64 -1.65 42.64
C PHE A 631 -7.53 -1.73 41.12
N ILE A 632 -7.98 -0.67 40.46
CA ILE A 632 -7.95 -0.56 38.99
C ILE A 632 -6.69 0.18 38.56
N CYS A 633 -5.88 -0.44 37.70
CA CYS A 633 -4.77 0.25 37.04
C CYS A 633 -5.28 1.08 35.87
N ASP A 634 -5.35 2.41 36.03
CA ASP A 634 -5.92 3.36 35.06
C ASP A 634 -4.94 3.76 33.95
N SER A 635 -3.62 3.58 34.15
CA SER A 635 -2.58 3.97 33.20
C SER A 635 -1.24 3.26 33.44
N PHE A 636 -0.57 2.92 32.34
CA PHE A 636 0.81 2.42 32.27
C PHE A 636 1.86 3.53 31.97
N GLY A 637 1.56 4.78 32.35
CA GLY A 637 2.41 5.95 32.05
C GLY A 637 3.56 6.19 33.03
N SER A 638 4.41 7.18 32.73
CA SER A 638 5.48 7.63 33.62
C SER A 638 4.91 8.21 34.91
N VAL A 639 5.24 7.60 36.05
CA VAL A 639 4.88 8.11 37.38
C VAL A 639 5.93 9.15 37.82
N ARG A 640 5.50 10.30 38.34
CA ARG A 640 6.37 11.43 38.71
C ARG A 640 7.45 11.06 39.74
N GLU A 641 7.11 10.19 40.70
CA GLU A 641 8.02 9.67 41.72
C GLU A 641 7.72 8.18 41.98
N GLY A 642 8.77 7.35 42.11
CA GLY A 642 8.63 5.92 42.41
C GLY A 642 8.22 5.04 41.21
N MET A 643 7.53 3.94 41.48
CA MET A 643 7.04 2.97 40.48
C MET A 643 5.50 2.88 40.43
N ILE A 644 4.83 3.14 41.55
CA ILE A 644 3.38 2.99 41.72
C ILE A 644 2.87 4.22 42.47
N GLN A 645 1.78 4.80 41.99
CA GLN A 645 1.04 5.87 42.65
C GLN A 645 -0.39 5.40 42.91
N TRP A 646 -0.78 5.33 44.17
CA TRP A 646 -2.13 4.92 44.57
C TRP A 646 -3.08 6.12 44.58
N GLY A 647 -4.25 5.95 43.97
CA GLY A 647 -5.31 6.96 43.88
C GLY A 647 -6.21 7.06 45.11
N ASP A 648 -6.03 6.17 46.09
CA ASP A 648 -6.90 6.08 47.28
C ASP A 648 -6.45 6.98 48.45
N GLY A 649 -5.58 7.95 48.19
CA GLY A 649 -5.08 8.93 49.16
C GLY A 649 -6.09 10.04 49.51
N PRO A 650 -5.90 10.76 50.62
CA PRO A 650 -6.86 11.74 51.15
C PRO A 650 -6.97 13.07 50.35
N ARG A 651 -6.53 13.13 49.09
CA ARG A 651 -6.63 14.34 48.25
C ARG A 651 -7.78 14.21 47.26
N MET A 652 -8.82 15.01 47.47
CA MET A 652 -9.84 15.28 46.44
C MET A 652 -9.31 16.37 45.51
N ASP A 653 -9.12 16.06 44.22
CA ASP A 653 -8.85 17.09 43.22
C ASP A 653 -10.09 17.97 42.99
N ALA A 654 -9.92 19.15 42.39
CA ALA A 654 -11.02 20.10 42.16
C ALA A 654 -12.14 19.54 41.25
N SER A 655 -11.83 18.52 40.43
CA SER A 655 -12.79 17.76 39.61
C SER A 655 -13.61 16.76 40.42
N ASP A 656 -13.01 16.12 41.43
CA ASP A 656 -13.67 15.10 42.25
C ASP A 656 -14.78 15.72 43.12
N ARG A 657 -14.61 16.99 43.50
CA ARG A 657 -15.62 17.78 44.23
C ARG A 657 -16.90 18.06 43.42
N ARG A 658 -16.88 17.86 42.09
CA ARG A 658 -18.03 18.08 41.18
C ARG A 658 -18.69 16.77 40.72
N THR A 659 -18.19 15.63 41.17
CA THR A 659 -18.63 14.30 40.74
C THR A 659 -19.30 13.61 41.93
N ASP A 660 -20.49 13.04 41.73
CA ASP A 660 -21.23 12.32 42.77
C ASP A 660 -20.35 11.24 43.42
N GLU A 661 -20.45 11.04 44.74
CA GLU A 661 -19.62 10.06 45.49
C GLU A 661 -19.68 8.64 44.91
N GLU A 662 -20.82 8.25 44.33
CA GLU A 662 -20.99 6.93 43.67
C GLU A 662 -20.22 6.82 42.33
N ALA A 663 -19.84 7.94 41.72
CA ALA A 663 -19.11 7.99 40.45
C ALA A 663 -17.60 8.27 40.62
N GLN A 664 -17.10 8.36 41.86
CA GLN A 664 -15.68 8.56 42.15
C GLN A 664 -14.89 7.24 42.12
N ASP A 665 -13.87 7.16 41.26
CA ASP A 665 -12.98 6.00 41.13
C ASP A 665 -11.89 5.96 42.22
N ARG A 666 -12.31 5.84 43.48
CA ARG A 666 -11.44 5.96 44.65
C ARG A 666 -10.31 4.91 44.71
N TYR A 667 -10.58 3.67 44.29
CA TYR A 667 -9.62 2.56 44.36
C TYR A 667 -8.91 2.35 43.02
N THR A 668 -8.10 3.33 42.62
CA THR A 668 -7.31 3.31 41.38
C THR A 668 -5.81 3.36 41.68
N LEU A 669 -4.99 2.99 40.70
CA LEU A 669 -3.54 3.17 40.75
C LEU A 669 -2.98 3.49 39.36
N ARG A 670 -1.86 4.22 39.35
CA ARG A 670 -0.97 4.43 38.20
C ARG A 670 0.34 3.71 38.43
N MET A 671 0.93 3.13 37.39
CA MET A 671 2.25 2.51 37.53
C MET A 671 3.14 2.66 36.29
N ASP A 672 4.45 2.69 36.54
CA ASP A 672 5.48 2.55 35.54
C ASP A 672 5.59 1.07 35.15
N GLN A 673 4.99 0.73 34.01
CA GLN A 673 4.87 -0.65 33.53
C GLN A 673 6.23 -1.33 33.38
N TYR A 674 7.23 -0.61 32.84
CA TYR A 674 8.55 -1.17 32.61
C TYR A 674 9.21 -1.57 33.93
N LYS A 675 9.21 -0.66 34.91
CA LYS A 675 9.83 -0.94 36.22
C LYS A 675 9.08 -2.04 36.96
N CYS A 676 7.74 -2.01 36.97
CA CYS A 676 6.96 -3.06 37.65
C CYS A 676 7.18 -4.43 37.01
N MET A 677 7.27 -4.51 35.68
CA MET A 677 7.57 -5.75 34.97
C MET A 677 9.01 -6.21 35.25
N GLN A 678 9.98 -5.29 35.26
CA GLN A 678 11.37 -5.61 35.60
C GLN A 678 11.49 -6.22 37.00
N VAL A 679 10.82 -5.63 37.98
CA VAL A 679 10.75 -6.15 39.35
C VAL A 679 10.09 -7.51 39.38
N SER A 680 8.95 -7.67 38.70
CA SER A 680 8.20 -8.92 38.68
C SER A 680 9.05 -10.06 38.12
N MET A 681 9.75 -9.81 37.01
CA MET A 681 10.61 -10.78 36.34
C MET A 681 11.87 -11.10 37.15
N SER A 682 12.49 -10.13 37.83
CA SER A 682 13.70 -10.37 38.64
C SER A 682 13.47 -11.32 39.82
N ARG A 683 12.20 -11.50 40.25
CA ARG A 683 11.84 -12.47 41.29
C ARG A 683 12.11 -13.92 40.88
N PHE A 684 12.20 -14.18 39.58
CA PHE A 684 12.48 -15.50 39.02
C PHE A 684 13.96 -15.75 38.76
N THR A 685 14.76 -14.69 38.59
CA THR A 685 16.11 -14.78 38.01
C THR A 685 17.22 -14.92 39.05
N THR A 686 16.91 -14.75 40.34
CA THR A 686 17.90 -14.89 41.41
C THR A 686 18.20 -16.36 41.71
N ASP A 687 19.44 -16.68 42.10
CA ASP A 687 19.86 -18.04 42.48
C ASP A 687 18.91 -18.68 43.50
N VAL A 688 18.49 -17.87 44.48
CA VAL A 688 17.38 -18.18 45.38
C VAL A 688 16.16 -17.38 44.91
N PRO A 689 15.21 -18.00 44.19
CA PRO A 689 14.06 -17.29 43.63
C PRO A 689 13.12 -16.82 44.74
N SER A 690 12.66 -15.58 44.62
CA SER A 690 11.73 -14.98 45.60
C SER A 690 10.26 -15.23 45.27
N CYS A 691 9.97 -15.69 44.04
CA CYS A 691 8.68 -16.22 43.63
C CYS A 691 8.83 -17.68 43.23
N VAL A 692 8.04 -18.57 43.82
CA VAL A 692 8.17 -20.01 43.68
C VAL A 692 6.86 -20.65 43.23
N PHE A 693 6.97 -21.80 42.56
CA PHE A 693 5.85 -22.51 41.97
C PHE A 693 5.74 -23.95 42.48
N PRO A 694 4.53 -24.52 42.58
CA PRO A 694 4.30 -25.95 42.81
C PRO A 694 4.61 -26.75 41.52
N ASP A 695 4.38 -28.07 41.58
CA ASP A 695 4.52 -28.99 40.44
C ASP A 695 3.79 -28.48 39.19
N ARG A 696 4.53 -28.33 38.08
CA ARG A 696 4.02 -27.84 36.79
C ARG A 696 2.93 -28.71 36.18
N GLN A 697 2.83 -29.98 36.54
CA GLN A 697 1.77 -30.87 36.05
C GLN A 697 0.56 -30.92 37.00
N GLY A 698 0.65 -30.33 38.19
CA GLY A 698 -0.30 -30.54 39.27
C GLY A 698 -1.63 -29.78 39.15
N LEU A 699 -1.75 -28.80 38.24
CA LEU A 699 -2.98 -28.06 37.98
C LEU A 699 -3.35 -28.18 36.51
N ALA A 700 -4.40 -28.96 36.25
CA ALA A 700 -4.99 -29.12 34.93
C ALA A 700 -6.27 -28.28 34.82
N GLN A 701 -6.46 -27.67 33.67
CA GLN A 701 -7.64 -26.87 33.36
C GLN A 701 -8.10 -27.17 31.92
N GLU A 702 -9.40 -27.07 31.68
CA GLU A 702 -9.92 -26.93 30.31
C GLU A 702 -9.56 -25.55 29.78
N VAL A 703 -8.85 -25.50 28.65
CA VAL A 703 -8.47 -24.27 27.94
C VAL A 703 -9.13 -24.23 26.57
N LEU A 704 -9.38 -23.02 26.05
CA LEU A 704 -9.95 -22.80 24.73
C LEU A 704 -8.86 -22.26 23.78
N GLU A 705 -8.47 -23.05 22.79
CA GLU A 705 -7.50 -22.63 21.78
C GLU A 705 -8.06 -22.87 20.37
N LYS A 706 -8.08 -21.81 19.55
CA LYS A 706 -8.60 -21.86 18.16
C LYS A 706 -9.99 -22.51 18.06
N GLY A 707 -10.88 -22.21 19.02
CA GLY A 707 -12.25 -22.73 19.08
C GLY A 707 -12.38 -24.18 19.56
N LYS A 708 -11.28 -24.85 19.93
CA LYS A 708 -11.29 -26.21 20.48
C LYS A 708 -10.98 -26.18 21.97
N ARG A 709 -11.75 -26.95 22.74
CA ARG A 709 -11.53 -27.15 24.18
C ARG A 709 -10.71 -28.40 24.40
N PHE A 710 -9.69 -28.31 25.25
CA PHE A 710 -8.93 -29.48 25.70
C PHE A 710 -8.38 -29.23 27.10
N VAL A 711 -8.12 -30.32 27.82
CA VAL A 711 -7.54 -30.26 29.16
C VAL A 711 -6.02 -30.27 29.05
N THR A 712 -5.36 -29.34 29.73
CA THR A 712 -3.90 -29.26 29.78
C THR A 712 -3.42 -28.79 31.15
N ALA A 713 -2.18 -29.12 31.50
CA ALA A 713 -1.49 -28.47 32.59
C ALA A 713 -1.30 -26.98 32.27
N ILE A 714 -1.67 -26.10 33.21
CA ILE A 714 -1.69 -24.65 32.97
C ILE A 714 -0.32 -24.00 33.20
N LEU A 715 0.48 -24.47 34.16
CA LEU A 715 1.76 -23.84 34.51
C LEU A 715 2.81 -23.86 33.37
N PRO A 716 2.91 -24.88 32.50
CA PRO A 716 3.74 -24.81 31.30
C PRO A 716 3.35 -23.67 30.34
N ARG A 717 2.05 -23.34 30.25
CA ARG A 717 1.56 -22.20 29.46
C ARG A 717 1.94 -20.87 30.12
N VAL A 718 1.76 -20.77 31.44
CA VAL A 718 2.24 -19.63 32.23
C VAL A 718 3.74 -19.38 32.01
N PHE A 719 4.56 -20.43 32.08
CA PHE A 719 6.00 -20.35 31.85
C PHE A 719 6.32 -19.88 30.45
N HIS A 720 5.60 -20.38 29.45
CA HIS A 720 5.74 -19.89 28.08
C HIS A 720 5.50 -18.38 28.01
N HIS A 721 4.43 -17.86 28.61
CA HIS A 721 4.12 -16.42 28.61
C HIS A 721 5.25 -15.59 29.26
N PHE A 722 5.83 -16.04 30.38
CA PHE A 722 6.97 -15.34 31.02
C PHE A 722 8.19 -15.24 30.11
N THR A 723 8.46 -16.24 29.27
CA THR A 723 9.57 -16.19 28.28
C THR A 723 9.27 -15.32 27.06
N LYS A 724 8.06 -14.77 26.94
CA LYS A 724 7.59 -13.95 25.81
C LYS A 724 7.44 -12.48 26.16
N THR A 725 8.13 -12.03 27.21
CA THR A 725 8.16 -10.64 27.67
C THR A 725 9.59 -10.10 27.60
N ALA A 726 9.83 -9.10 26.75
CA ALA A 726 11.11 -8.38 26.67
C ALA A 726 11.04 -7.02 27.37
N LEU A 727 12.16 -6.63 28.00
CA LEU A 727 12.36 -5.33 28.60
C LEU A 727 13.36 -4.56 27.75
N VAL A 728 12.87 -3.55 27.03
CA VAL A 728 13.66 -2.81 26.06
C VAL A 728 13.86 -1.36 26.54
N ALA A 729 15.12 -0.94 26.57
CA ALA A 729 15.52 0.44 26.80
C ALA A 729 16.21 0.96 25.53
N GLU A 730 15.51 1.80 24.76
CA GLU A 730 16.02 2.41 23.53
C GLU A 730 16.42 3.86 23.83
N LYS A 731 17.65 4.21 23.45
CA LYS A 731 18.15 5.58 23.54
C LYS A 731 17.78 6.32 22.26
N ASP A 732 17.08 7.42 22.39
CA ASP A 732 16.84 8.35 21.29
C ASP A 732 18.16 9.09 20.98
N GLU A 733 18.65 8.97 19.74
CA GLU A 733 19.93 9.55 19.32
C GLU A 733 19.86 11.07 19.13
N GLU A 734 18.68 11.63 18.84
CA GLU A 734 18.50 13.08 18.66
C GLU A 734 18.29 13.78 20.02
N THR A 735 17.53 13.16 20.92
CA THR A 735 17.19 13.77 22.22
C THR A 735 18.06 13.28 23.38
N ASN A 736 18.87 12.24 23.17
CA ASN A 736 19.63 11.51 24.21
C ASN A 736 18.75 10.94 25.35
N GLN A 737 17.43 10.90 25.18
CA GLN A 737 16.51 10.38 26.19
C GLN A 737 16.33 8.86 26.04
N TYR A 738 16.23 8.16 27.16
CA TYR A 738 15.92 6.73 27.15
C TYR A 738 14.41 6.51 27.20
N THR A 739 13.86 5.85 26.19
CA THR A 739 12.51 5.31 26.24
C THR A 739 12.56 3.85 26.65
N ARG A 740 11.79 3.50 27.68
CA ARG A 740 11.72 2.14 28.24
C ARG A 740 10.34 1.56 28.02
N ARG A 741 10.26 0.36 27.45
CA ARG A 741 8.98 -0.28 27.11
C ARG A 741 9.05 -1.78 27.35
N VAL A 742 7.92 -2.35 27.76
CA VAL A 742 7.72 -3.80 27.77
C VAL A 742 7.26 -4.21 26.38
N LYS A 743 7.98 -5.13 25.73
CA LYS A 743 7.61 -5.66 24.39
C LYS A 743 7.15 -7.12 24.51
N LYS A 744 6.04 -7.42 23.85
CA LYS A 744 5.46 -8.76 23.72
C LYS A 744 6.15 -9.50 22.56
N ILE A 745 6.56 -10.75 22.74
CA ILE A 745 7.28 -11.53 21.71
C ILE A 745 6.36 -12.63 21.18
N GLY A 746 5.86 -12.47 19.96
CA GLY A 746 5.13 -13.48 19.20
C GLY A 746 3.75 -13.91 19.69
N ILE A 747 3.46 -13.80 20.99
CA ILE A 747 2.13 -13.96 21.58
C ILE A 747 1.83 -12.79 22.50
N ASP A 748 0.57 -12.66 22.92
CA ASP A 748 0.21 -11.78 24.02
C ASP A 748 0.45 -12.50 25.37
N PRO A 749 1.47 -12.12 26.16
CA PRO A 749 1.88 -12.87 27.34
C PRO A 749 1.01 -12.49 28.57
N HIS A 750 -0.29 -12.76 28.51
CA HIS A 750 -1.27 -12.37 29.54
C HIS A 750 -0.86 -12.73 30.99
N PHE A 751 -0.33 -13.93 31.22
CA PHE A 751 0.18 -14.32 32.54
C PHE A 751 1.33 -13.45 33.07
N SER A 752 2.18 -12.88 32.21
CA SER A 752 3.23 -11.94 32.63
C SER A 752 2.61 -10.68 33.23
N TYR A 753 1.57 -10.15 32.59
CA TYR A 753 0.85 -8.97 33.05
C TYR A 753 0.05 -9.27 34.33
N ALA A 754 -0.68 -10.38 34.37
CA ALA A 754 -1.41 -10.81 35.57
C ALA A 754 -0.45 -11.02 36.76
N ASN A 755 0.72 -11.62 36.54
CA ASN A 755 1.74 -11.81 37.58
C ASN A 755 2.32 -10.47 38.07
N MET A 756 2.61 -9.53 37.16
CA MET A 756 3.04 -8.18 37.51
C MET A 756 1.99 -7.45 38.35
N LEU A 757 0.71 -7.50 37.96
CA LEU A 757 -0.39 -6.91 38.72
C LEU A 757 -0.53 -7.56 40.11
N CYS A 758 -0.33 -8.88 40.20
CA CYS A 758 -0.31 -9.59 41.48
C CYS A 758 0.86 -9.12 42.38
N ASP A 759 2.01 -8.78 41.79
CA ASP A 759 3.15 -8.21 42.53
C ASP A 759 2.89 -6.77 43.00
N VAL A 760 2.13 -5.99 42.23
CA VAL A 760 1.64 -4.67 42.65
C VAL A 760 0.65 -4.81 43.80
N ALA A 761 -0.26 -5.78 43.73
CA ALA A 761 -1.18 -6.11 44.82
C ALA A 761 -0.43 -6.49 46.11
N TRP A 762 0.62 -7.31 45.97
CA TRP A 762 1.52 -7.67 47.07
C TRP A 762 2.24 -6.45 47.66
N ALA A 763 2.77 -5.56 46.81
CA ALA A 763 3.49 -4.36 47.23
C ALA A 763 2.60 -3.42 48.06
N ARG A 764 1.27 -3.41 47.84
CA ARG A 764 0.33 -2.64 48.66
C ARG A 764 0.33 -3.10 50.12
N ALA A 765 0.39 -4.41 50.36
CA ALA A 765 0.28 -4.98 51.71
C ALA A 765 1.62 -5.06 52.45
N HIS A 766 2.73 -5.18 51.72
CA HIS A 766 4.04 -5.47 52.31
C HIS A 766 5.14 -4.46 51.94
N GLY A 767 4.82 -3.43 51.15
CA GLY A 767 5.78 -2.44 50.69
C GLY A 767 6.70 -2.97 49.57
N THR A 768 7.63 -2.10 49.15
CA THR A 768 8.59 -2.34 48.06
C THR A 768 10.01 -2.65 48.57
N SER A 769 10.24 -2.79 49.88
CA SER A 769 11.55 -2.72 50.55
C SER A 769 12.53 -3.88 50.30
N THR A 770 12.31 -4.74 49.32
CA THR A 770 13.28 -5.76 48.88
C THR A 770 13.94 -5.32 47.55
N PHE A 771 14.75 -4.27 47.60
CA PHE A 771 15.57 -3.84 46.45
C PHE A 771 17.03 -3.64 46.84
N ILE A 772 17.91 -4.42 46.23
CA ILE A 772 19.33 -4.10 46.10
C ILE A 772 19.44 -3.14 44.91
N LEU A 773 19.79 -1.89 45.18
CA LEU A 773 20.19 -0.92 44.16
C LEU A 773 21.72 -0.85 44.13
N PRO A 774 22.40 -1.18 43.00
CA PRO A 774 23.79 -0.79 42.84
C PRO A 774 23.85 0.75 42.76
N GLN A 775 24.62 1.36 43.65
CA GLN A 775 24.78 2.81 43.75
C GLN A 775 25.49 3.34 42.49
N SER A 776 24.85 4.28 41.79
CA SER A 776 25.52 5.13 40.80
C SER A 776 25.36 6.60 41.21
N GLU A 777 26.48 7.31 41.23
CA GLU A 777 26.63 8.71 41.60
C GLU A 777 25.79 9.64 40.69
N GLN A 778 25.18 10.66 41.31
CA GLN A 778 24.36 11.66 40.64
C GLN A 778 25.22 12.69 39.89
N PRO A 779 24.89 13.05 38.63
CA PRO A 779 25.42 14.25 38.00
C PRO A 779 24.62 15.50 38.40
N ARG A 780 25.38 16.58 38.65
CA ARG A 780 24.89 17.92 38.97
C ARG A 780 24.22 18.60 37.77
N THR A 781 23.11 19.28 38.04
CA THR A 781 22.40 20.19 37.13
C THR A 781 23.21 21.46 36.84
N SER A 782 23.32 21.84 35.57
CA SER A 782 23.77 23.17 35.15
C SER A 782 22.76 23.81 34.19
N GLU A 783 22.59 25.11 34.38
CA GLU A 783 21.59 26.01 33.81
C GLU A 783 21.69 26.18 32.28
N MET A 784 20.55 26.37 31.62
CA MET A 784 20.46 26.74 30.21
C MET A 784 20.80 28.22 30.01
N GLY A 785 21.90 28.50 29.34
CA GLY A 785 22.22 29.80 28.76
C GLY A 785 21.67 29.94 27.34
N GLY A 786 21.10 31.11 27.03
CA GLY A 786 20.63 31.47 25.69
C GLY A 786 21.74 31.97 24.76
N ALA A 787 21.53 31.81 23.44
CA ALA A 787 22.12 32.62 22.38
C ALA A 787 21.28 32.44 21.10
N VAL A 788 20.59 33.49 20.64
CA VAL A 788 20.95 34.42 19.54
C VAL A 788 20.77 33.81 18.15
N VAL A 789 19.69 34.25 17.48
CA VAL A 789 19.41 34.04 16.05
C VAL A 789 20.13 35.12 15.22
N PRO A 790 20.96 34.77 14.23
CA PRO A 790 21.56 35.74 13.33
C PRO A 790 20.54 36.39 12.39
N ARG A 791 20.57 37.73 12.33
CA ARG A 791 19.99 38.58 11.29
C ARG A 791 20.62 38.26 9.93
N GLN A 792 19.81 37.99 8.90
CA GLN A 792 20.03 38.50 7.53
C GLN A 792 18.86 38.19 6.58
N LEU A 793 18.63 39.12 5.66
CA LEU A 793 17.63 39.18 4.56
C LEU A 793 16.25 39.78 4.91
N ALA A 794 16.30 41.02 5.37
CA ALA A 794 15.26 42.02 5.11
C ALA A 794 15.94 43.27 4.55
N GLU A 795 16.09 43.34 3.22
CA GLU A 795 16.46 44.56 2.46
C GLU A 795 16.58 44.19 0.98
N VAL A 796 15.49 44.28 0.22
CA VAL A 796 15.40 44.98 -1.09
C VAL A 796 13.91 45.20 -1.32
N ARG A 797 13.35 46.17 -0.59
CA ARG A 797 11.99 46.69 -0.80
C ARG A 797 12.07 48.21 -0.82
N GLU A 798 12.86 48.73 -1.75
CA GLU A 798 12.85 50.13 -2.18
C GLU A 798 13.78 50.29 -3.39
N GLN A 799 13.23 50.12 -4.59
CA GLN A 799 13.70 50.70 -5.86
C GLN A 799 12.70 50.30 -6.94
N LEU A 800 11.56 50.98 -6.96
CA LEU A 800 10.56 50.91 -8.02
C LEU A 800 10.04 52.31 -8.27
N GLU A 801 10.87 53.13 -8.94
CA GLU A 801 10.39 54.32 -9.62
C GLU A 801 10.99 54.45 -11.02
N SER A 802 10.09 54.78 -11.95
CA SER A 802 10.28 55.17 -13.35
C SER A 802 10.49 54.05 -14.39
N VAL A 803 9.37 53.60 -14.99
CA VAL A 803 9.37 53.18 -16.39
C VAL A 803 8.23 53.90 -17.09
N GLN A 804 8.57 54.97 -17.83
CA GLN A 804 7.71 55.52 -18.86
C GLN A 804 7.77 54.55 -20.06
N GLY A 805 6.65 53.89 -20.35
CA GLY A 805 6.50 52.99 -21.49
C GLY A 805 5.09 52.39 -21.53
N ASP A 806 4.75 51.82 -22.68
CA ASP A 806 3.49 51.10 -22.91
C ASP A 806 3.38 49.96 -21.89
N VAL A 807 2.30 49.96 -21.10
CA VAL A 807 2.03 48.92 -20.09
C VAL A 807 0.63 48.38 -20.29
N CYS A 808 0.46 47.08 -20.07
CA CYS A 808 -0.75 46.34 -20.44
C CYS A 808 -2.03 46.96 -19.85
N GLY A 809 -1.96 47.52 -18.64
CA GLY A 809 -3.09 48.22 -18.00
C GLY A 809 -3.61 49.44 -18.75
N ARG A 810 -2.81 50.00 -19.68
CA ARG A 810 -3.21 51.10 -20.57
C ARG A 810 -3.62 50.62 -21.96
N CYS A 811 -3.75 49.32 -22.19
CA CYS A 811 -4.11 48.73 -23.48
C CYS A 811 -5.62 48.46 -23.59
N ILE A 812 -6.23 48.66 -24.76
CA ILE A 812 -7.67 48.37 -24.97
C ILE A 812 -8.00 46.90 -24.66
N SER A 813 -7.07 45.99 -24.94
CA SER A 813 -7.21 44.54 -24.80
C SER A 813 -7.02 44.01 -23.36
N TYR A 814 -6.80 44.88 -22.37
CA TYR A 814 -6.65 44.48 -20.96
C TYR A 814 -7.94 44.64 -20.16
N SER A 815 -8.48 43.58 -19.55
CA SER A 815 -9.68 43.71 -18.70
C SER A 815 -9.31 43.99 -17.24
N ASP A 816 -9.77 45.12 -16.69
CA ASP A 816 -9.56 45.47 -15.27
C ASP A 816 -10.25 44.49 -14.30
N ASP A 817 -11.45 44.03 -14.66
CA ASP A 817 -12.25 43.11 -13.85
C ASP A 817 -11.63 41.71 -13.76
N THR A 818 -11.10 41.21 -14.88
CA THR A 818 -10.58 39.83 -14.97
C THR A 818 -9.06 39.74 -14.90
N ARG A 819 -8.36 40.88 -14.94
CA ARG A 819 -6.89 41.00 -15.04
C ARG A 819 -6.30 40.14 -16.17
N ARG A 820 -7.04 40.01 -17.27
CA ARG A 820 -6.69 39.16 -18.41
C ARG A 820 -6.54 40.01 -19.68
N CYS A 821 -5.54 39.68 -20.49
CA CYS A 821 -5.37 40.25 -21.82
C CYS A 821 -6.15 39.41 -22.84
N SER A 822 -7.06 40.02 -23.60
CA SER A 822 -7.83 39.32 -24.64
C SER A 822 -6.99 38.93 -25.85
N GLU A 823 -5.86 39.61 -26.08
CA GLU A 823 -5.00 39.38 -27.25
C GLU A 823 -3.98 38.26 -27.02
N ASN A 824 -3.35 38.23 -25.83
CA ASN A 824 -2.42 37.15 -25.45
C ASN A 824 -3.09 36.01 -24.68
N GLU A 825 -4.41 36.12 -24.44
CA GLU A 825 -5.26 35.18 -23.70
C GLU A 825 -4.71 34.73 -22.32
N CYS A 826 -3.87 35.53 -21.67
CA CYS A 826 -3.24 35.22 -20.39
C CYS A 826 -3.55 36.26 -19.31
N THR A 827 -3.42 35.87 -18.05
CA THR A 827 -3.53 36.78 -16.91
C THR A 827 -2.26 37.62 -16.82
N VAL A 828 -2.43 38.93 -16.79
CA VAL A 828 -1.33 39.92 -16.79
C VAL A 828 -1.62 40.96 -15.73
N ARG A 829 -0.58 41.62 -15.22
CA ARG A 829 -0.70 42.75 -14.30
C ARG A 829 -0.84 44.03 -15.13
N ALA A 830 -1.58 45.00 -14.59
CA ALA A 830 -1.69 46.33 -15.23
C ALA A 830 -0.33 47.01 -15.47
N ALA A 831 0.69 46.67 -14.67
CA ALA A 831 2.06 47.19 -14.79
C ALA A 831 2.97 46.35 -15.70
N ASP A 832 2.50 45.22 -16.25
CA ASP A 832 3.31 44.42 -17.17
C ASP A 832 3.57 45.20 -18.47
N PRO A 833 4.72 45.02 -19.14
CA PRO A 833 5.04 45.72 -20.38
C PRO A 833 4.02 45.46 -21.49
N GLY A 834 3.77 46.46 -22.33
CA GLY A 834 2.94 46.37 -23.52
C GLY A 834 3.51 45.35 -24.50
N CYS A 835 2.64 44.51 -25.06
CA CYS A 835 3.02 43.50 -26.05
C CYS A 835 3.06 44.08 -27.48
N TRP A 836 3.44 43.25 -28.46
CA TRP A 836 3.49 43.63 -29.88
C TRP A 836 2.15 44.12 -30.47
N ALA A 837 1.03 43.78 -29.84
CA ALA A 837 -0.32 44.19 -30.22
C ALA A 837 -0.90 45.31 -29.31
N PHE A 838 -0.04 46.05 -28.59
CA PHE A 838 -0.46 47.12 -27.70
C PHE A 838 -1.15 48.27 -28.45
N ILE A 839 -2.34 48.66 -27.98
CA ILE A 839 -3.07 49.84 -28.46
C ILE A 839 -3.55 50.62 -27.23
N ALA A 840 -3.07 51.86 -27.08
CA ALA A 840 -3.38 52.69 -25.92
C ALA A 840 -4.89 52.98 -25.79
N ARG A 841 -5.43 52.84 -24.58
CA ARG A 841 -6.74 53.37 -24.18
C ARG A 841 -6.63 54.89 -24.15
N GLY A 842 -7.50 55.55 -24.92
CA GLY A 842 -7.63 57.01 -24.93
C GLY A 842 -8.13 57.55 -23.59
#